data_AF-A0A340WC05-F1
#
_entry.id   AF-A0A340WC05-F1
#
_cell.length_a   1.000
_cell.length_b   1.000
_cell.length_c   1.000
_cell.angle_alpha   90.00
_cell.angle_beta   90.00
_cell.angle_gamma   90.00
#
_symmetry.space_group_name_H-M   'P 1'
#
loop_
_entity.id
_entity.type
_entity.pdbx_description
1 polymer ?
#
loop_
_entity_poly.entity_id
_entity_poly.type
_entity_poly.pdbx_seq_one_letter_code
_entity_poly.pdbx_strand_id
1 'polypeptide(L)'
;MHCVREEHSAVNMNLHYLENGTVMLNFIYRKELFFFPLGFALKALVSFSDYQIFQELIKGKEEDSFFRNSVSQMLRVVMEEGCSTQKQVLSYLGERFRVKLSLPDWYPNEHAAEFLFSQCICIHLKSNTEKFYVLCLLTRKLFALAKGECMEENPDSLVNQEVLTPGQLFLMFLKEKLEAWLASIKIAIDKKAQKTTVSLNTENLMKIFNLGTDLTKPFEYLLATGNLRSKTGLGFLQDSGLCVVADKLNFIRYLSHFRCVHRGADFAKMRTTTVRRLLPESWGFLCPVHTPDGEPCGLMNHLTTICEVVTQFVYTASIPALLCNLGVTPVDGAPHRPYSECYPVLLDGVMVGWADKELVPGIADSLRHFKVLREKRIPPWMEVVLVPMTGKPSLYPGLYLFTTPCRLVRPVQNLELGKEELIGTMEQIFMNVAIFEDEVLAGVTTHQELFPHSLLSVIANFIPFSDHNQSPRNMYQCQMGKQTMGFPLLTFQDRSDNKLYRLQTPQSPLVRPYMYDYYDMDNYPVGTNAIVAVISYTGYDMEDAMIVNKASWERGFAHGSVYKSECIDLSEKIKQGDDSLVFGVKPGDPRILQKLDEDGLPFIGAQLQYGDPYYSYLNLNTGESFVMYYKSKENCIVDNIKVCSNDTGNGKFKCVCITMRVPRNPTIGDKFASRHGQKGILSRLWPVEDMPFTESGMVPDILFNPHGFPSRMTIGMLIESMAGKSAALHGLCHDATPFIFSEENSALEYFGEMLKAAGYNYYGTERLYSGISGLELDADIFIGVVYYQRLRHMVSDKFQVRTTGARDKVTNQPIGGRNVQGGIRFGEMERDALLAHGTSFLLHDRLFNCSDRSVAHVCVKCGSLLSPLLEKPPPSWSTMRNRKYNCTLCNRSDTIDTVAVPYVFRYFVAELAAMNIKVKLDIV
;
A
#
# COMPACT_ATOMS: atom_id res chain seq x y z
N MET A 1 -20.93 1.44 -15.44
CA MET A 1 -20.79 2.90 -15.28
C MET A 1 -20.64 3.22 -13.80
N HIS A 2 -19.58 3.95 -13.45
CA HIS A 2 -19.38 4.51 -12.11
C HIS A 2 -19.89 5.94 -12.11
N CYS A 3 -21.05 6.18 -11.48
CA CYS A 3 -21.70 7.49 -11.47
C CYS A 3 -21.36 8.21 -10.17
N VAL A 4 -20.76 9.39 -10.25
CA VAL A 4 -20.26 10.15 -9.09
C VAL A 4 -20.96 11.51 -9.05
N ARG A 5 -21.44 11.91 -7.87
CA ARG A 5 -22.00 13.26 -7.68
C ARG A 5 -20.92 14.30 -7.38
N GLU A 6 -21.31 15.58 -7.39
CA GLU A 6 -20.43 16.68 -6.98
C GLU A 6 -19.86 16.48 -5.57
N GLU A 7 -20.61 15.85 -4.64
CA GLU A 7 -20.11 15.50 -3.30
C GLU A 7 -19.29 14.20 -3.23
N HIS A 8 -18.90 13.63 -4.36
CA HIS A 8 -18.14 12.38 -4.52
C HIS A 8 -18.79 11.08 -4.03
N SER A 9 -20.05 11.11 -3.59
CA SER A 9 -20.77 9.86 -3.40
C SER A 9 -20.99 9.16 -4.74
N ALA A 10 -20.66 7.88 -4.79
CA ALA A 10 -20.69 7.10 -6.02
C ALA A 10 -21.71 5.96 -5.96
N VAL A 11 -22.29 5.64 -7.13
CA VAL A 11 -23.13 4.46 -7.35
C VAL A 11 -22.67 3.75 -8.62
N ASN A 12 -22.49 2.44 -8.52
CA ASN A 12 -22.19 1.58 -9.65
C ASN A 12 -23.50 1.13 -10.31
N MET A 13 -23.57 1.33 -11.63
CA MET A 13 -24.69 0.93 -12.46
C MET A 13 -24.18 0.12 -13.66
N ASN A 14 -24.81 -1.03 -13.94
CA ASN A 14 -24.45 -1.91 -15.05
C ASN A 14 -25.67 -2.14 -15.96
N LEU A 15 -25.42 -2.24 -17.26
CA LEU A 15 -26.43 -2.67 -18.24
C LEU A 15 -26.04 -4.06 -18.74
N HIS A 16 -26.97 -5.01 -18.64
CA HIS A 16 -26.75 -6.39 -19.06
C HIS A 16 -27.58 -6.66 -20.31
N TYR A 17 -26.92 -7.05 -21.41
CA TYR A 17 -27.57 -7.59 -22.59
C TYR A 17 -27.90 -9.06 -22.36
N LEU A 18 -29.16 -9.44 -22.56
CA LEU A 18 -29.62 -10.82 -22.41
C LEU A 18 -29.77 -11.51 -23.77
N GLU A 19 -29.65 -12.83 -23.80
CA GLU A 19 -29.78 -13.63 -25.03
C GLU A 19 -31.16 -13.49 -25.71
N ASN A 20 -32.20 -13.13 -24.94
CA ASN A 20 -33.53 -12.83 -25.48
C ASN A 20 -33.63 -11.45 -26.18
N GLY A 21 -32.52 -10.72 -26.31
CA GLY A 21 -32.43 -9.42 -26.96
C GLY A 21 -32.83 -8.23 -26.09
N THR A 22 -33.18 -8.45 -24.81
CA THR A 22 -33.58 -7.38 -23.87
C THR A 22 -32.39 -6.88 -23.04
N VAL A 23 -32.53 -5.69 -22.44
CA VAL A 23 -31.51 -5.08 -21.59
C VAL A 23 -32.03 -4.91 -20.16
N MET A 24 -31.26 -5.40 -19.19
CA MET A 24 -31.53 -5.24 -17.76
C MET A 24 -30.62 -4.17 -17.16
N LEU A 25 -31.20 -3.25 -16.39
CA LEU A 25 -30.47 -2.27 -15.59
C LEU A 25 -30.22 -2.83 -14.20
N ASN A 26 -28.97 -2.79 -13.78
CA ASN A 26 -28.49 -3.20 -12.46
C ASN A 26 -27.90 -2.01 -11.70
N PHE A 27 -28.22 -1.86 -10.43
CA PHE A 27 -27.59 -0.90 -9.53
C PHE A 27 -27.39 -1.49 -8.13
N ILE A 28 -26.41 -0.94 -7.40
CA ILE A 28 -26.12 -1.35 -6.02
C ILE A 28 -26.73 -0.33 -5.05
N TYR A 29 -27.50 -0.80 -4.08
CA TYR A 29 -28.02 0.01 -2.99
C TYR A 29 -27.83 -0.70 -1.65
N ARG A 30 -27.11 -0.08 -0.71
CA ARG A 30 -26.80 -0.65 0.63
C ARG A 30 -26.22 -2.08 0.57
N LYS A 31 -25.26 -2.32 -0.33
CA LYS A 31 -24.60 -3.62 -0.59
C LYS A 31 -25.50 -4.72 -1.18
N GLU A 32 -26.73 -4.41 -1.56
CA GLU A 32 -27.62 -5.31 -2.29
C GLU A 32 -27.68 -4.92 -3.77
N LEU A 33 -27.76 -5.93 -4.65
CA LEU A 33 -27.88 -5.78 -6.10
C LEU A 33 -29.36 -5.82 -6.49
N PHE A 34 -29.79 -4.85 -7.29
CA PHE A 34 -31.16 -4.77 -7.81
C PHE A 34 -31.17 -4.73 -9.32
N PHE A 35 -32.09 -5.47 -9.93
CA PHE A 35 -32.23 -5.58 -11.38
C PHE A 35 -33.65 -5.25 -11.81
N PHE A 36 -33.81 -4.49 -12.89
CA PHE A 36 -35.11 -4.34 -13.57
C PHE A 36 -34.93 -4.02 -15.06
N PRO A 37 -35.93 -4.29 -15.93
CA PRO A 37 -35.79 -4.06 -17.37
C PRO A 37 -35.62 -2.58 -17.71
N LEU A 38 -34.67 -2.26 -18.60
CA LEU A 38 -34.30 -0.89 -18.95
C LEU A 38 -35.48 -0.09 -19.53
N GLY A 39 -36.42 -0.75 -20.22
CA GLY A 39 -37.62 -0.11 -20.76
C GLY A 39 -38.45 0.64 -19.70
N PHE A 40 -38.53 0.11 -18.47
CA PHE A 40 -39.20 0.79 -17.36
C PHE A 40 -38.44 2.06 -16.94
N ALA A 41 -37.10 2.04 -16.95
CA ALA A 41 -36.30 3.22 -16.62
C ALA A 41 -36.52 4.34 -17.65
N LEU A 42 -36.47 4.00 -18.94
CA LEU A 42 -36.63 4.97 -20.04
C LEU A 42 -38.01 5.63 -20.03
N LYS A 43 -39.08 4.84 -19.86
CA LYS A 43 -40.46 5.37 -19.77
C LYS A 43 -40.77 6.09 -18.45
N ALA A 44 -40.01 5.84 -17.39
CA ALA A 44 -40.16 6.54 -16.12
C ALA A 44 -39.54 7.94 -16.14
N LEU A 45 -38.39 8.10 -16.82
CA LEU A 45 -37.62 9.35 -16.82
C LEU A 45 -38.31 10.47 -17.60
N VAL A 46 -38.93 10.15 -18.74
CA VAL A 46 -39.53 11.13 -19.65
C VAL A 46 -40.94 10.69 -20.08
N SER A 47 -41.79 11.67 -20.42
CA SER A 47 -43.16 11.45 -20.90
C SER A 47 -43.25 11.18 -22.42
N PHE A 48 -42.17 10.65 -23.01
CA PHE A 48 -42.07 10.43 -24.46
C PHE A 48 -42.91 9.23 -24.92
N SER A 49 -43.34 9.26 -26.18
CA SER A 49 -44.04 8.13 -26.80
C SER A 49 -43.08 6.96 -27.06
N ASP A 50 -43.62 5.74 -27.11
CA ASP A 50 -42.81 4.54 -27.42
C ASP A 50 -42.11 4.66 -28.78
N TYR A 51 -42.74 5.34 -29.75
CA TYR A 51 -42.13 5.64 -31.04
C TYR A 51 -40.91 6.57 -30.93
N GLN A 52 -41.01 7.62 -30.11
CA GLN A 52 -39.90 8.55 -29.88
C GLN A 52 -38.75 7.84 -29.15
N ILE A 53 -39.04 7.04 -28.12
CA ILE A 53 -38.02 6.23 -27.42
C ILE A 53 -37.36 5.25 -28.38
N PHE A 54 -38.16 4.61 -29.26
CA PHE A 54 -37.66 3.71 -30.29
C PHE A 54 -36.69 4.42 -31.24
N GLN A 55 -37.08 5.58 -31.78
CA GLN A 55 -36.24 6.39 -32.67
C GLN A 55 -34.91 6.78 -32.00
N GLU A 56 -34.95 7.27 -30.76
CA GLU A 56 -33.74 7.65 -30.02
C GLU A 56 -32.77 6.48 -29.83
N LEU A 57 -33.27 5.28 -29.54
CA LEU A 57 -32.44 4.09 -29.33
C LEU A 57 -31.79 3.56 -30.62
N ILE A 58 -32.39 3.81 -31.79
CA ILE A 58 -31.86 3.34 -33.08
C ILE A 58 -31.10 4.42 -33.88
N LYS A 59 -30.96 5.64 -33.36
CA LYS A 59 -30.24 6.74 -34.03
C LYS A 59 -28.86 6.29 -34.54
N GLY A 60 -28.61 6.55 -35.83
CA GLY A 60 -27.37 6.18 -36.53
C GLY A 60 -27.30 4.72 -37.00
N LYS A 61 -28.29 3.89 -36.65
CA LYS A 61 -28.42 2.46 -37.02
C LYS A 61 -29.86 2.11 -37.42
N GLU A 62 -30.53 3.03 -38.10
CA GLU A 62 -31.97 2.95 -38.40
C GLU A 62 -32.34 1.79 -39.35
N GLU A 63 -31.40 1.39 -40.20
CA GLU A 63 -31.53 0.28 -41.15
C GLU A 63 -31.13 -1.08 -40.54
N ASP A 64 -30.61 -1.11 -39.31
CA ASP A 64 -30.11 -2.34 -38.69
C ASP A 64 -31.24 -3.16 -38.03
N SER A 65 -31.51 -4.35 -38.58
CA SER A 65 -32.56 -5.24 -38.08
C SER A 65 -32.30 -5.74 -36.65
N PHE A 66 -31.04 -5.88 -36.24
CA PHE A 66 -30.67 -6.31 -34.89
C PHE A 66 -31.13 -5.27 -33.86
N PHE A 67 -30.76 -4.00 -34.07
CA PHE A 67 -31.11 -2.89 -33.17
C PHE A 67 -32.63 -2.74 -33.07
N ARG A 68 -33.33 -2.76 -34.20
CA ARG A 68 -34.80 -2.63 -34.25
C ARG A 68 -35.48 -3.74 -33.46
N ASN A 69 -35.09 -4.99 -33.68
CA ASN A 69 -35.69 -6.14 -32.99
C ASN A 69 -35.46 -6.09 -31.47
N SER A 70 -34.24 -5.81 -31.02
CA SER A 70 -33.91 -5.71 -29.60
C SER A 70 -34.67 -4.60 -28.89
N VAL A 71 -34.78 -3.42 -29.51
CA VAL A 71 -35.55 -2.30 -28.94
C VAL A 71 -37.05 -2.62 -28.90
N SER A 72 -37.60 -3.21 -29.95
CA SER A 72 -39.02 -3.63 -29.98
C SER A 72 -39.35 -4.63 -28.88
N GLN A 73 -38.47 -5.63 -28.64
CA GLN A 73 -38.65 -6.58 -27.54
C GLN A 73 -38.60 -5.89 -26.17
N MET A 74 -37.67 -4.95 -25.97
CA MET A 74 -37.55 -4.22 -24.71
C MET A 74 -38.80 -3.38 -24.39
N LEU A 75 -39.39 -2.70 -25.38
CA LEU A 75 -40.61 -1.91 -25.20
C LEU A 75 -41.84 -2.81 -24.96
N ARG A 76 -41.90 -3.98 -25.62
CA ARG A 76 -42.97 -4.97 -25.45
C ARG A 76 -43.08 -5.48 -24.02
N VAL A 77 -41.95 -5.74 -23.35
CA VAL A 77 -41.92 -6.18 -21.93
C VAL A 77 -42.66 -5.19 -21.01
N VAL A 78 -42.53 -3.88 -21.26
CA VAL A 78 -43.22 -2.86 -20.45
C VAL A 78 -44.72 -2.86 -20.70
N MET A 79 -45.13 -3.12 -21.95
CA MET A 79 -46.55 -3.22 -22.31
C MET A 79 -47.22 -4.47 -21.75
N GLU A 80 -46.51 -5.61 -21.69
CA GLU A 80 -47.02 -6.87 -21.13
C GLU A 80 -47.36 -6.76 -19.64
N GLU A 81 -46.65 -5.90 -18.90
CA GLU A 81 -46.91 -5.57 -17.49
C GLU A 81 -47.99 -4.48 -17.31
N GLY A 82 -48.70 -4.08 -18.38
CA GLY A 82 -49.83 -3.14 -18.33
C GLY A 82 -49.45 -1.68 -18.07
N CYS A 83 -48.17 -1.31 -18.18
CA CYS A 83 -47.67 0.03 -17.89
C CYS A 83 -47.58 0.89 -19.15
N SER A 84 -48.64 1.65 -19.45
CA SER A 84 -48.72 2.47 -20.67
C SER A 84 -48.23 3.91 -20.50
N THR A 85 -48.47 4.52 -19.33
CA THR A 85 -48.14 5.92 -19.03
C THR A 85 -46.97 6.04 -18.05
N GLN A 86 -46.24 7.17 -18.09
CA GLN A 86 -45.14 7.46 -17.16
C GLN A 86 -45.58 7.31 -15.69
N LYS A 87 -46.77 7.82 -15.34
CA LYS A 87 -47.30 7.75 -13.98
C LYS A 87 -47.54 6.32 -13.50
N GLN A 88 -48.06 5.45 -14.37
CA GLN A 88 -48.25 4.03 -14.07
C GLN A 88 -46.90 3.33 -13.83
N VAL A 89 -45.89 3.61 -14.67
CA VAL A 89 -44.53 3.08 -14.51
C VAL A 89 -43.91 3.52 -13.19
N LEU A 90 -44.01 4.80 -12.84
CA LEU A 90 -43.50 5.33 -11.56
C LEU A 90 -44.20 4.69 -10.35
N SER A 91 -45.52 4.53 -10.40
CA SER A 91 -46.26 3.84 -9.34
C SER A 91 -45.83 2.38 -9.19
N TYR A 92 -45.66 1.66 -10.31
CA TYR A 92 -45.23 0.26 -10.34
C TYR A 92 -43.84 0.06 -9.71
N LEU A 93 -42.87 0.90 -10.08
CA LEU A 93 -41.52 0.85 -9.50
C LEU A 93 -41.55 1.26 -8.02
N GLY A 94 -42.29 2.31 -7.69
CA GLY A 94 -42.43 2.83 -6.35
C GLY A 94 -42.94 1.78 -5.37
N GLU A 95 -44.02 1.09 -5.71
CA GLU A 95 -44.62 0.03 -4.88
C GLU A 95 -43.62 -1.08 -4.54
N ARG A 96 -42.85 -1.56 -5.53
CA ARG A 96 -41.90 -2.67 -5.35
C ARG A 96 -40.65 -2.27 -4.57
N PHE A 97 -40.09 -1.09 -4.82
CA PHE A 97 -38.84 -0.65 -4.19
C PHE A 97 -39.04 0.03 -2.83
N ARG A 98 -40.27 0.45 -2.49
CA ARG A 98 -40.60 1.12 -1.23
C ARG A 98 -40.13 0.39 0.03
N VAL A 99 -40.23 -0.94 0.06
CA VAL A 99 -39.86 -1.74 1.24
C VAL A 99 -38.39 -1.54 1.62
N LYS A 100 -37.52 -1.31 0.63
CA LYS A 100 -36.07 -1.15 0.82
C LYS A 100 -35.62 0.31 0.91
N LEU A 101 -36.29 1.20 0.18
CA LEU A 101 -36.10 2.64 0.31
C LEU A 101 -36.76 3.07 1.62
N SER A 102 -35.98 3.23 2.70
CA SER A 102 -36.47 3.60 4.05
C SER A 102 -37.10 5.01 4.10
N LEU A 103 -38.16 5.21 3.34
CA LEU A 103 -38.89 6.44 3.12
C LEU A 103 -40.08 6.52 4.09
N PRO A 104 -40.58 7.74 4.36
CA PRO A 104 -41.76 7.90 5.21
C PRO A 104 -43.03 7.28 4.62
N ASP A 105 -43.93 6.79 5.47
CA ASP A 105 -45.18 6.12 5.04
C ASP A 105 -46.11 7.03 4.24
N TRP A 106 -46.01 8.35 4.43
CA TRP A 106 -46.82 9.35 3.72
C TRP A 106 -46.31 9.69 2.30
N TYR A 107 -45.13 9.20 1.88
CA TYR A 107 -44.68 9.39 0.50
C TYR A 107 -45.59 8.62 -0.47
N PRO A 108 -46.08 9.20 -1.57
CA PRO A 108 -46.75 8.42 -2.61
C PRO A 108 -45.73 7.53 -3.35
N ASN A 109 -46.20 6.45 -3.99
CA ASN A 109 -45.33 5.51 -4.70
C ASN A 109 -44.53 6.19 -5.83
N GLU A 110 -45.15 7.16 -6.51
CA GLU A 110 -44.47 7.96 -7.55
C GLU A 110 -43.22 8.66 -7.03
N HIS A 111 -43.31 9.30 -5.86
CA HIS A 111 -42.16 9.99 -5.25
C HIS A 111 -41.10 9.01 -4.74
N ALA A 112 -41.49 7.78 -4.36
CA ALA A 112 -40.53 6.73 -4.02
C ALA A 112 -39.71 6.28 -5.24
N ALA A 113 -40.35 6.19 -6.42
CA ALA A 113 -39.64 5.92 -7.67
C ALA A 113 -38.74 7.10 -8.08
N GLU A 114 -39.19 8.34 -7.97
CA GLU A 114 -38.34 9.51 -8.22
C GLU A 114 -37.12 9.56 -7.29
N PHE A 115 -37.31 9.22 -6.01
CA PHE A 115 -36.20 9.08 -5.08
C PHE A 115 -35.20 8.01 -5.54
N LEU A 116 -35.67 6.85 -6.00
CA LEU A 116 -34.83 5.81 -6.58
C LEU A 116 -33.99 6.34 -7.76
N PHE A 117 -34.63 7.00 -8.73
CA PHE A 117 -33.91 7.58 -9.87
C PHE A 117 -32.90 8.65 -9.44
N SER A 118 -33.24 9.47 -8.45
CA SER A 118 -32.33 10.49 -7.93
C SER A 118 -31.09 9.89 -7.25
N GLN A 119 -31.24 8.80 -6.48
CA GLN A 119 -30.18 8.24 -5.64
C GLN A 119 -29.41 7.08 -6.27
N CYS A 120 -29.97 6.38 -7.25
CA CYS A 120 -29.39 5.13 -7.76
C CYS A 120 -29.06 5.14 -9.26
N ILE A 121 -29.71 5.99 -10.07
CA ILE A 121 -29.63 5.91 -11.53
C ILE A 121 -29.02 7.20 -12.10
N CYS A 122 -27.89 7.05 -12.81
CA CYS A 122 -27.14 8.15 -13.45
C CYS A 122 -27.04 9.39 -12.56
N ILE A 123 -26.57 9.20 -11.32
CA ILE A 123 -26.65 10.21 -10.26
C ILE A 123 -25.79 11.44 -10.51
N HIS A 124 -24.84 11.37 -11.44
CA HIS A 124 -24.01 12.49 -11.88
C HIS A 124 -24.80 13.52 -12.68
N LEU A 125 -25.97 13.15 -13.23
CA LEU A 125 -26.82 14.01 -14.05
C LEU A 125 -27.92 14.67 -13.22
N LYS A 126 -28.26 15.92 -13.57
CA LYS A 126 -29.21 16.73 -12.82
C LYS A 126 -30.64 16.57 -13.32
N SER A 127 -30.81 16.46 -14.64
CA SER A 127 -32.13 16.35 -15.27
C SER A 127 -32.49 14.91 -15.67
N ASN A 128 -33.76 14.54 -15.57
CA ASN A 128 -34.24 13.24 -16.06
C ASN A 128 -34.08 13.09 -17.57
N THR A 129 -34.17 14.19 -18.33
CA THR A 129 -33.96 14.20 -19.78
C THR A 129 -32.50 13.87 -20.13
N GLU A 130 -31.54 14.41 -19.39
CA GLU A 130 -30.11 14.05 -19.55
C GLU A 130 -29.88 12.57 -19.26
N LYS A 131 -30.49 12.04 -18.18
CA LYS A 131 -30.44 10.62 -17.83
C LYS A 131 -30.98 9.74 -18.95
N PHE A 132 -32.09 10.15 -19.56
CA PHE A 132 -32.69 9.44 -20.69
C PHE A 132 -31.72 9.35 -21.87
N TYR A 133 -31.17 10.48 -22.34
CA TYR A 133 -30.26 10.49 -23.49
C TYR A 133 -28.97 9.70 -23.24
N VAL A 134 -28.40 9.79 -22.03
CA VAL A 134 -27.21 9.02 -21.66
C VAL A 134 -27.52 7.52 -21.62
N LEU A 135 -28.65 7.11 -21.05
CA LEU A 135 -29.06 5.70 -21.07
C LEU A 135 -29.25 5.20 -22.51
N CYS A 136 -29.87 5.99 -23.40
CA CYS A 136 -29.98 5.64 -24.82
C CYS A 136 -28.61 5.46 -25.48
N LEU A 137 -27.65 6.35 -25.20
CA LEU A 137 -26.27 6.22 -25.71
C LEU A 137 -25.59 4.95 -25.19
N LEU A 138 -25.72 4.65 -23.90
CA LEU A 138 -25.15 3.43 -23.30
C LEU A 138 -25.77 2.16 -23.89
N THR A 139 -27.07 2.16 -24.19
CA THR A 139 -27.74 1.05 -24.88
C THR A 139 -27.21 0.88 -26.29
N ARG A 140 -27.03 1.97 -27.05
CA ARG A 140 -26.43 1.91 -28.40
C ARG A 140 -25.01 1.35 -28.35
N LYS A 141 -24.18 1.78 -27.39
CA LYS A 141 -22.84 1.24 -27.16
C LYS A 141 -22.87 -0.25 -26.79
N LEU A 142 -23.80 -0.66 -25.93
CA LEU A 142 -23.97 -2.06 -25.52
C LEU A 142 -24.36 -2.96 -26.70
N PHE A 143 -25.28 -2.51 -27.57
CA PHE A 143 -25.64 -3.24 -28.78
C PHE A 143 -24.49 -3.33 -29.78
N ALA A 144 -23.72 -2.24 -29.96
CA ALA A 144 -22.52 -2.27 -30.79
C ALA A 144 -21.47 -3.28 -30.26
N LEU A 145 -21.29 -3.36 -28.94
CA LEU A 145 -20.42 -4.36 -28.30
C LEU A 145 -20.96 -5.79 -28.52
N ALA A 146 -22.27 -6.02 -28.29
CA ALA A 146 -22.89 -7.34 -28.46
C ALA A 146 -22.79 -7.86 -29.90
N LYS A 147 -22.82 -6.96 -30.90
CA LYS A 147 -22.64 -7.28 -32.32
C LYS A 147 -21.18 -7.41 -32.75
N GLY A 148 -20.22 -7.05 -31.89
CA GLY A 148 -18.78 -7.05 -32.20
C GLY A 148 -18.31 -5.85 -33.04
N GLU A 149 -19.09 -4.77 -33.11
CA GLU A 149 -18.70 -3.51 -33.77
C GLU A 149 -17.81 -2.62 -32.87
N CYS A 150 -17.81 -2.86 -31.55
CA CYS A 150 -17.00 -2.14 -30.56
C CYS A 150 -16.08 -3.13 -29.83
N MET A 151 -14.86 -2.71 -29.50
CA MET A 151 -13.96 -3.52 -28.68
C MET A 151 -14.38 -3.52 -27.20
N GLU A 152 -14.02 -4.58 -26.48
CA GLU A 152 -14.15 -4.62 -25.02
C GLU A 152 -13.13 -3.68 -24.37
N GLU A 153 -13.60 -2.85 -23.44
CA GLU A 153 -12.77 -1.91 -22.69
C GLU A 153 -12.10 -2.61 -21.51
N ASN A 154 -10.77 -2.59 -21.46
CA ASN A 154 -10.02 -3.20 -20.37
C ASN A 154 -10.15 -2.38 -19.06
N PRO A 155 -10.79 -2.91 -18.00
CA PRO A 155 -10.92 -2.19 -16.72
C PRO A 155 -9.59 -2.05 -15.97
N ASP A 156 -8.57 -2.82 -16.36
CA ASP A 156 -7.23 -2.79 -15.76
C ASP A 156 -6.31 -1.78 -16.44
N SER A 157 -6.68 -1.24 -17.61
CA SER A 157 -5.96 -0.12 -18.20
C SER A 157 -6.21 1.16 -17.42
N LEU A 158 -5.15 1.94 -17.22
CA LEU A 158 -5.18 3.20 -16.48
C LEU A 158 -6.12 4.24 -17.13
N VAL A 159 -6.38 4.08 -18.42
CA VAL A 159 -7.32 4.87 -19.23
C VAL A 159 -8.73 4.87 -18.64
N ASN A 160 -9.16 3.72 -18.09
CA ASN A 160 -10.50 3.52 -17.55
C ASN A 160 -10.52 3.63 -16.02
N GLN A 161 -9.49 4.23 -15.42
CA GLN A 161 -9.29 4.32 -13.98
C GLN A 161 -9.14 5.78 -13.55
N GLU A 162 -9.46 6.03 -12.29
CA GLU A 162 -9.22 7.29 -11.60
C GLU A 162 -8.56 7.02 -10.25
N VAL A 163 -7.92 8.03 -9.66
CA VAL A 163 -7.23 7.94 -8.37
C VAL A 163 -8.01 8.69 -7.32
N LEU A 164 -8.74 7.94 -6.49
CA LEU A 164 -9.45 8.51 -5.36
C LEU A 164 -8.47 9.13 -4.35
N THR A 165 -8.67 10.41 -4.07
CA THR A 165 -7.84 11.14 -3.12
C THR A 165 -8.29 10.93 -1.67
N PRO A 166 -7.38 11.01 -0.68
CA PRO A 166 -7.74 10.87 0.74
C PRO A 166 -8.79 11.88 1.20
N GLY A 167 -8.74 13.11 0.67
CA GLY A 167 -9.72 14.16 1.00
C GLY A 167 -11.14 13.80 0.57
N GLN A 168 -11.30 13.22 -0.62
CA GLN A 168 -12.61 12.78 -1.10
C GLN A 168 -13.12 11.56 -0.32
N LEU A 169 -12.26 10.59 -0.03
CA LEU A 169 -12.62 9.48 0.85
C LEU A 169 -13.14 9.99 2.21
N PHE A 170 -12.45 10.97 2.79
CA PHE A 170 -12.85 11.58 4.05
C PHE A 170 -14.22 12.28 3.95
N LEU A 171 -14.47 12.99 2.84
CA LEU A 171 -15.77 13.64 2.57
C LEU A 171 -16.90 12.63 2.44
N MET A 172 -16.69 11.56 1.68
CA MET A 172 -17.66 10.46 1.51
C MET A 172 -18.00 9.81 2.85
N PHE A 173 -16.97 9.53 3.65
CA PHE A 173 -17.15 8.94 4.98
C PHE A 173 -17.86 9.90 5.94
N LEU A 174 -17.51 11.18 5.92
CA LEU A 174 -18.17 12.22 6.72
C LEU A 174 -19.66 12.31 6.40
N LYS A 175 -20.02 12.35 5.12
CA LYS A 175 -21.42 12.35 4.67
C LYS A 175 -22.19 11.18 5.25
N GLU A 176 -21.67 9.96 5.14
CA GLU A 176 -22.34 8.77 5.68
C GLU A 176 -22.49 8.84 7.20
N LYS A 177 -21.50 9.35 7.93
CA LYS A 177 -21.59 9.51 9.38
C LYS A 177 -22.58 10.59 9.80
N LEU A 178 -22.69 11.68 9.05
CA LEU A 178 -23.72 12.70 9.28
C LEU A 178 -25.13 12.15 9.00
N GLU A 179 -25.31 11.39 7.93
CA GLU A 179 -26.59 10.71 7.65
C GLU A 179 -26.95 9.72 8.75
N ALA A 180 -25.98 8.94 9.24
CA ALA A 180 -26.19 8.02 10.36
C ALA A 180 -26.53 8.76 11.67
N TRP A 181 -25.90 9.91 11.91
CA TRP A 181 -26.21 10.78 13.04
C TRP A 181 -27.64 11.32 12.97
N LEU A 182 -28.08 11.83 11.80
CA LEU A 182 -29.47 12.26 11.58
C LEU A 182 -30.47 11.12 11.79
N ALA A 183 -30.17 9.93 11.29
CA ALA A 183 -30.99 8.74 11.53
C ALA A 183 -31.04 8.35 13.02
N SER A 184 -29.93 8.51 13.75
CA SER A 184 -29.88 8.25 15.20
C SER A 184 -30.77 9.22 15.98
N ILE A 185 -30.78 10.50 15.59
CA ILE A 185 -31.64 11.53 16.18
C ILE A 185 -33.11 11.20 15.90
N LYS A 186 -33.46 10.84 14.65
CA LYS A 186 -34.81 10.43 14.30
C LYS A 186 -35.28 9.28 15.19
N ILE A 187 -34.48 8.23 15.34
CA ILE A 187 -34.80 7.07 16.19
C ILE A 187 -34.96 7.49 17.67
N ALA A 188 -34.13 8.41 18.16
CA ALA A 188 -34.24 8.93 19.51
C ALA A 188 -35.54 9.73 19.73
N ILE A 189 -35.95 10.52 18.74
CA ILE A 189 -37.24 11.23 18.73
C ILE A 189 -38.39 10.23 18.71
N ASP A 190 -38.39 9.26 17.80
CA ASP A 190 -39.45 8.25 17.65
C ASP A 190 -39.63 7.45 18.94
N LYS A 191 -38.53 7.01 19.57
CA LYS A 191 -38.57 6.31 20.87
C LYS A 191 -39.15 7.16 22.00
N LYS A 192 -38.91 8.48 21.97
CA LYS A 192 -39.45 9.41 22.98
C LYS A 192 -40.93 9.68 22.71
N ALA A 193 -41.31 9.85 21.45
CA ALA A 193 -42.70 10.03 21.00
C ALA A 193 -43.59 8.84 21.34
N GLN A 194 -43.06 7.61 21.31
CA GLN A 194 -43.77 6.41 21.77
C GLN A 194 -44.09 6.40 23.27
N LYS A 195 -43.28 7.10 24.09
CA LYS A 195 -43.44 7.11 25.56
C LYS A 195 -44.20 8.33 26.08
N THR A 196 -44.10 9.47 25.40
CA THR A 196 -44.67 10.75 25.87
C THR A 196 -44.87 11.69 24.69
N THR A 197 -45.86 12.59 24.78
CA THR A 197 -46.04 13.68 23.82
C THR A 197 -44.81 14.60 23.82
N VAL A 198 -44.06 14.60 22.72
CA VAL A 198 -42.81 15.37 22.61
C VAL A 198 -43.11 16.84 22.30
N SER A 199 -42.81 17.75 23.22
CA SER A 199 -42.72 19.18 22.92
C SER A 199 -41.33 19.52 22.37
N LEU A 200 -41.30 20.13 21.17
CA LEU A 200 -40.07 20.55 20.47
C LEU A 200 -39.56 21.88 21.03
N ASN A 201 -39.02 21.85 22.25
CA ASN A 201 -38.33 22.99 22.85
C ASN A 201 -36.81 22.84 22.68
N THR A 202 -36.07 23.96 22.64
CA THR A 202 -34.59 23.98 22.49
C THR A 202 -33.87 23.10 23.51
N GLU A 203 -34.27 23.12 24.78
CA GLU A 203 -33.69 22.27 25.82
C GLU A 203 -33.90 20.77 25.57
N ASN A 204 -35.09 20.39 25.08
CA ASN A 204 -35.41 19.00 24.75
C ASN A 204 -34.61 18.53 23.54
N LEU A 205 -34.40 19.40 22.55
CA LEU A 205 -33.58 19.11 21.38
C LEU A 205 -32.10 18.94 21.74
N MET A 206 -31.54 19.81 22.58
CA MET A 206 -30.15 19.67 23.05
C MET A 206 -29.93 18.36 23.80
N LYS A 207 -30.89 17.95 24.65
CA LYS A 207 -30.86 16.63 25.31
C LYS A 207 -30.89 15.47 24.32
N ILE A 208 -31.67 15.57 23.24
CA ILE A 208 -31.76 14.55 22.19
C ILE A 208 -30.48 14.51 21.34
N PHE A 209 -29.91 15.67 21.01
CA PHE A 209 -28.64 15.75 20.27
C PHE A 209 -27.49 15.13 21.05
N ASN A 210 -27.45 15.31 22.38
CA ASN A 210 -26.45 14.67 23.25
C ASN A 210 -26.61 13.14 23.36
N LEU A 211 -27.77 12.59 23.00
CA LEU A 211 -27.99 11.14 22.89
C LEU A 211 -27.59 10.57 21.51
N GLY A 212 -27.27 11.44 20.55
CA GLY A 212 -26.83 11.06 19.22
C GLY A 212 -25.48 10.35 19.25
N THR A 213 -25.17 9.62 18.18
CA THR A 213 -23.89 8.92 18.06
C THR A 213 -22.74 9.89 17.87
N ASP A 214 -21.64 9.67 18.59
CA ASP A 214 -20.40 10.43 18.42
C ASP A 214 -19.79 10.24 17.03
N LEU A 215 -19.44 11.35 16.39
CA LEU A 215 -18.83 11.38 15.06
C LEU A 215 -17.31 11.16 15.11
N THR A 216 -16.63 11.49 16.22
CA THR A 216 -15.15 11.48 16.30
C THR A 216 -14.57 10.07 16.34
N LYS A 217 -15.08 9.21 17.21
CA LYS A 217 -14.62 7.82 17.40
C LYS A 217 -14.58 6.98 16.11
N PRO A 218 -15.57 7.05 15.19
CA PRO A 218 -15.48 6.37 13.90
C PRO A 218 -14.28 6.79 13.05
N PHE A 219 -13.88 8.06 13.08
CA PHE A 219 -12.70 8.55 12.34
C PHE A 219 -11.40 8.12 13.01
N GLU A 220 -11.31 8.20 14.33
CA GLU A 220 -10.15 7.69 15.08
C GLU A 220 -9.95 6.20 14.79
N TYR A 221 -11.03 5.42 14.79
CA TYR A 221 -10.98 4.00 14.45
C TYR A 221 -10.52 3.75 13.00
N LEU A 222 -11.03 4.52 12.03
CA LEU A 222 -10.63 4.41 10.63
C LEU A 222 -9.13 4.70 10.47
N LEU A 223 -8.64 5.80 11.05
CA LEU A 223 -7.23 6.19 10.95
C LEU A 223 -6.30 5.23 11.69
N ALA A 224 -6.70 4.75 12.87
CA ALA A 224 -5.88 3.85 13.68
C ALA A 224 -5.81 2.42 13.12
N THR A 225 -6.90 1.91 12.53
CA THR A 225 -6.98 0.51 12.07
C THR A 225 -6.97 0.34 10.56
N GLY A 226 -7.24 1.39 9.79
CA GLY A 226 -7.43 1.34 8.34
C GLY A 226 -8.72 0.63 7.91
N ASN A 227 -9.63 0.31 8.83
CA ASN A 227 -10.86 -0.44 8.55
C ASN A 227 -12.08 0.48 8.41
N LEU A 228 -12.78 0.35 7.28
CA LEU A 228 -13.97 1.10 6.93
C LEU A 228 -15.24 0.46 7.49
N ARG A 229 -15.78 1.05 8.56
CA ARG A 229 -17.12 0.70 9.07
C ARG A 229 -18.21 1.49 8.33
N SER A 230 -18.60 1.00 7.16
CA SER A 230 -19.64 1.60 6.30
C SER A 230 -20.77 0.60 5.99
N LYS A 231 -22.02 1.09 6.03
CA LYS A 231 -23.20 0.34 5.62
C LYS A 231 -23.32 0.27 4.10
N THR A 232 -22.92 1.32 3.40
CA THR A 232 -22.96 1.40 1.93
C THR A 232 -21.71 0.79 1.28
N GLY A 233 -20.60 0.71 2.02
CA GLY A 233 -19.29 0.34 1.50
C GLY A 233 -18.59 1.47 0.73
N LEU A 234 -19.20 2.67 0.68
CA LEU A 234 -18.69 3.85 -0.06
C LEU A 234 -18.29 3.57 -1.53
N GLY A 235 -18.83 2.52 -2.15
CA GLY A 235 -18.46 2.13 -3.52
C GLY A 235 -17.15 1.34 -3.65
N PHE A 236 -16.48 1.00 -2.54
CA PHE A 236 -15.30 0.13 -2.56
C PHE A 236 -15.64 -1.35 -2.57
N LEU A 237 -14.73 -2.13 -3.15
CA LEU A 237 -14.71 -3.58 -3.02
C LEU A 237 -14.10 -4.03 -1.68
N GLN A 238 -13.13 -3.26 -1.17
CA GLN A 238 -12.42 -3.54 0.07
C GLN A 238 -12.93 -2.68 1.24
N ASP A 239 -12.83 -3.21 2.46
CA ASP A 239 -13.21 -2.56 3.71
C ASP A 239 -12.04 -2.38 4.69
N SER A 240 -10.84 -2.78 4.32
CA SER A 240 -9.65 -2.78 5.17
C SER A 240 -8.42 -2.30 4.40
N GLY A 241 -7.38 -1.87 5.14
CA GLY A 241 -6.11 -1.41 4.56
C GLY A 241 -6.18 -0.03 3.88
N LEU A 242 -7.14 0.82 4.27
CA LEU A 242 -7.26 2.19 3.71
C LEU A 242 -6.29 3.20 4.34
N CYS A 243 -5.74 2.90 5.52
CA CYS A 243 -4.75 3.72 6.19
C CYS A 243 -3.49 2.89 6.45
N VAL A 244 -2.33 3.52 6.26
CA VAL A 244 -1.02 2.92 6.50
C VAL A 244 -0.18 3.85 7.37
N VAL A 245 0.71 3.27 8.17
CA VAL A 245 1.68 4.06 8.94
C VAL A 245 2.66 4.69 7.95
N ALA A 246 2.83 6.01 8.03
CA ALA A 246 3.85 6.72 7.28
C ALA A 246 5.23 6.45 7.91
N ASP A 247 5.88 5.38 7.47
CA ASP A 247 7.14 4.90 8.04
C ASP A 247 8.27 5.92 7.80
N LYS A 248 8.92 6.34 8.88
CA LYS A 248 10.10 7.23 8.85
C LYS A 248 11.41 6.49 9.07
N LEU A 249 11.56 5.36 8.37
CA LEU A 249 12.82 4.61 8.35
C LEU A 249 13.96 5.47 7.79
N ASN A 250 13.68 6.14 6.68
CA ASN A 250 14.49 7.17 6.06
C ASN A 250 13.56 8.10 5.26
N PHE A 251 14.09 9.20 4.72
CA PHE A 251 13.27 10.16 3.99
C PHE A 251 12.70 9.61 2.66
N ILE A 252 13.47 8.76 1.96
CA ILE A 252 13.05 8.09 0.72
C ILE A 252 11.78 7.26 0.94
N ARG A 253 11.72 6.47 2.03
CA ARG A 253 10.55 5.68 2.44
C ARG A 253 9.37 6.58 2.77
N TYR A 254 9.61 7.64 3.54
CA TYR A 254 8.55 8.59 3.92
C TYR A 254 7.91 9.23 2.68
N LEU A 255 8.72 9.75 1.77
CA LEU A 255 8.26 10.35 0.51
C LEU A 255 7.51 9.34 -0.38
N SER A 256 7.96 8.08 -0.42
CA SER A 256 7.32 7.02 -1.21
C SER A 256 5.85 6.81 -0.88
N HIS A 257 5.46 6.97 0.39
CA HIS A 257 4.08 6.75 0.82
C HIS A 257 3.10 7.70 0.15
N PHE A 258 3.51 8.96 -0.09
CA PHE A 258 2.64 9.99 -0.66
C PHE A 258 2.50 9.92 -2.18
N ARG A 259 3.37 9.15 -2.85
CA ARG A 259 3.31 8.89 -4.30
C ARG A 259 2.79 7.49 -4.64
N CYS A 260 2.51 6.68 -3.63
CA CYS A 260 2.04 5.30 -3.80
C CYS A 260 0.56 5.27 -4.17
N VAL A 261 0.21 4.50 -5.20
CA VAL A 261 -1.16 4.19 -5.61
C VAL A 261 -1.33 2.68 -5.59
N HIS A 262 -2.45 2.22 -5.05
CA HIS A 262 -2.73 0.80 -4.88
C HIS A 262 -4.05 0.42 -5.54
N ARG A 263 -4.06 -0.70 -6.27
CA ARG A 263 -5.25 -1.19 -7.00
C ARG A 263 -6.37 -1.70 -6.08
N GLY A 264 -6.02 -2.19 -4.89
CA GLY A 264 -6.95 -2.74 -3.90
C GLY A 264 -6.55 -4.16 -3.43
N ALA A 265 -6.81 -4.49 -2.17
CA ALA A 265 -6.36 -5.73 -1.53
C ALA A 265 -7.06 -6.97 -2.09
N ASP A 266 -8.27 -6.83 -2.64
CA ASP A 266 -8.97 -7.95 -3.26
C ASP A 266 -8.30 -8.42 -4.56
N PHE A 267 -7.63 -7.53 -5.29
CA PHE A 267 -6.85 -7.90 -6.47
C PHE A 267 -5.57 -8.67 -6.10
N ALA A 268 -5.06 -8.55 -4.87
CA ALA A 268 -3.93 -9.36 -4.41
C ALA A 268 -4.30 -10.84 -4.28
N LYS A 269 -5.56 -11.15 -3.96
CA LYS A 269 -6.07 -12.52 -3.85
C LYS A 269 -6.31 -13.17 -5.22
N MET A 270 -6.44 -12.37 -6.28
CA MET A 270 -6.63 -12.89 -7.63
C MET A 270 -5.33 -13.54 -8.13
N ARG A 271 -5.48 -14.74 -8.72
CA ARG A 271 -4.36 -15.47 -9.32
C ARG A 271 -4.02 -15.01 -10.75
N THR A 272 -4.86 -14.17 -11.33
CA THR A 272 -4.63 -13.61 -12.67
C THR A 272 -3.52 -12.57 -12.63
N THR A 273 -2.68 -12.57 -13.67
CA THR A 273 -1.54 -11.64 -13.78
C THR A 273 -1.87 -10.39 -14.58
N THR A 274 -3.05 -10.31 -15.22
CA THR A 274 -3.46 -9.18 -16.08
C THR A 274 -3.39 -7.86 -15.34
N VAL A 275 -3.92 -7.82 -14.12
CA VAL A 275 -3.93 -6.65 -13.21
C VAL A 275 -2.54 -6.21 -12.75
N ARG A 276 -1.51 -7.04 -12.94
CA ARG A 276 -0.12 -6.82 -12.48
C ARG A 276 0.81 -6.41 -13.61
N ARG A 277 0.34 -6.49 -14.86
CA ARG A 277 1.16 -6.17 -16.03
C ARG A 277 1.31 -4.67 -16.16
N LEU A 278 2.52 -4.23 -16.46
CA LEU A 278 2.76 -2.88 -16.93
C LEU A 278 2.15 -2.74 -18.34
N LEU A 279 1.35 -1.70 -18.56
CA LEU A 279 0.72 -1.41 -19.83
C LEU A 279 1.29 -0.11 -20.44
N PRO A 280 1.38 0.02 -21.77
CA PRO A 280 1.92 1.23 -22.42
C PRO A 280 1.17 2.51 -22.04
N GLU A 281 -0.14 2.43 -21.79
CA GLU A 281 -0.95 3.58 -21.39
C GLU A 281 -0.55 4.16 -20.01
N SER A 282 0.29 3.44 -19.24
CA SER A 282 0.83 3.92 -17.96
C SER A 282 1.99 4.90 -18.12
N TRP A 283 2.53 5.05 -19.34
CA TRP A 283 3.69 5.90 -19.64
C TRP A 283 3.47 7.33 -19.14
N GLY A 284 4.44 7.85 -18.39
CA GLY A 284 4.38 9.21 -17.83
C GLY A 284 3.43 9.38 -16.64
N PHE A 285 2.60 8.39 -16.28
CA PHE A 285 1.68 8.46 -15.14
C PHE A 285 2.09 7.56 -13.97
N LEU A 286 2.35 6.28 -14.24
CA LEU A 286 2.87 5.31 -13.27
C LEU A 286 4.28 4.91 -13.66
N CYS A 287 5.17 4.88 -12.67
CA CYS A 287 6.56 4.51 -12.91
C CYS A 287 6.68 3.00 -13.24
N PRO A 288 7.38 2.63 -14.33
CA PRO A 288 7.55 1.23 -14.73
C PRO A 288 8.52 0.45 -13.83
N VAL A 289 9.35 1.15 -13.05
CA VAL A 289 10.40 0.56 -12.21
C VAL A 289 9.95 0.42 -10.76
N HIS A 290 9.20 1.40 -10.25
CA HIS A 290 8.96 1.54 -8.81
C HIS A 290 7.72 0.77 -8.34
N THR A 291 7.85 -0.55 -8.35
CA THR A 291 6.94 -1.51 -7.70
C THR A 291 7.74 -2.37 -6.71
N PRO A 292 7.18 -2.78 -5.56
CA PRO A 292 7.81 -3.78 -4.72
C PRO A 292 7.86 -5.15 -5.42
N ASP A 293 8.78 -6.00 -5.00
CA ASP A 293 8.81 -7.41 -5.37
C ASP A 293 7.84 -8.25 -4.50
N GLY A 294 7.65 -9.52 -4.88
CA GLY A 294 6.80 -10.46 -4.15
C GLY A 294 5.30 -10.30 -4.45
N GLU A 295 4.46 -10.60 -3.46
CA GLU A 295 2.99 -10.58 -3.60
C GLU A 295 2.40 -9.23 -4.05
N PRO A 296 2.88 -8.04 -3.63
CA PRO A 296 2.32 -6.77 -4.09
C PRO A 296 2.84 -6.29 -5.48
N CYS A 297 3.69 -7.08 -6.15
CA CYS A 297 4.27 -6.69 -7.44
C CYS A 297 3.21 -6.38 -8.50
N GLY A 298 3.29 -5.17 -9.08
CA GLY A 298 2.36 -4.65 -10.09
C GLY A 298 1.04 -4.12 -9.54
N LEU A 299 0.71 -4.36 -8.27
CA LEU A 299 -0.50 -3.85 -7.61
C LEU A 299 -0.26 -2.57 -6.81
N MET A 300 0.96 -2.43 -6.28
CA MET A 300 1.42 -1.27 -5.55
C MET A 300 2.42 -0.51 -6.40
N ASN A 301 1.93 0.49 -7.12
CA ASN A 301 2.74 1.30 -8.03
C ASN A 301 2.93 2.70 -7.46
N HIS A 302 3.83 3.47 -8.05
CA HIS A 302 4.07 4.85 -7.65
C HIS A 302 3.90 5.77 -8.86
N LEU A 303 3.31 6.94 -8.63
CA LEU A 303 3.20 7.98 -9.65
C LEU A 303 4.61 8.41 -10.11
N THR A 304 4.73 8.80 -11.37
CA THR A 304 5.94 9.45 -11.90
C THR A 304 6.21 10.78 -11.20
N THR A 305 7.36 11.41 -11.42
CA THR A 305 7.68 12.72 -10.81
C THR A 305 6.69 13.81 -11.21
N ILE A 306 6.37 13.89 -12.51
CA ILE A 306 5.58 14.99 -13.09
C ILE A 306 4.07 14.76 -13.05
N CYS A 307 3.61 13.55 -12.76
CA CYS A 307 2.18 13.23 -12.73
C CYS A 307 1.48 13.92 -11.55
N GLU A 308 0.35 14.57 -11.84
CA GLU A 308 -0.49 15.27 -10.89
C GLU A 308 -1.87 14.62 -10.80
N VAL A 309 -2.48 14.71 -9.61
CA VAL A 309 -3.87 14.29 -9.40
C VAL A 309 -4.73 15.54 -9.32
N VAL A 310 -5.72 15.66 -10.20
CA VAL A 310 -6.64 16.80 -10.22
C VAL A 310 -7.47 16.81 -8.92
N THR A 311 -7.44 17.92 -8.19
CA THR A 311 -8.20 18.09 -6.93
C THR A 311 -9.24 19.19 -6.97
N GLN A 312 -9.21 20.05 -8.01
CA GLN A 312 -10.06 21.23 -8.10
C GLN A 312 -11.35 20.93 -8.86
N PHE A 313 -12.43 21.59 -8.45
CA PHE A 313 -13.71 21.59 -9.17
C PHE A 313 -13.85 22.87 -9.98
N VAL A 314 -14.37 22.73 -11.19
CA VAL A 314 -14.61 23.86 -12.10
C VAL A 314 -16.07 23.91 -12.49
N TYR A 315 -16.60 25.12 -12.56
CA TYR A 315 -17.94 25.34 -13.03
C TYR A 315 -17.99 25.26 -14.57
N THR A 316 -18.69 24.27 -15.09
CA THR A 316 -18.67 23.91 -16.52
C THR A 316 -19.78 24.53 -17.36
N ALA A 317 -20.68 25.36 -16.80
CA ALA A 317 -21.89 25.78 -17.51
C ALA A 317 -21.65 26.62 -18.78
N SER A 318 -20.49 27.28 -18.91
CA SER A 318 -20.13 28.00 -20.13
C SER A 318 -19.63 27.10 -21.27
N ILE A 319 -19.20 25.87 -20.96
CA ILE A 319 -18.58 24.95 -21.92
C ILE A 319 -19.61 24.46 -22.96
N PRO A 320 -20.82 24.00 -22.59
CA PRO A 320 -21.83 23.62 -23.58
C PRO A 320 -22.18 24.73 -24.58
N ALA A 321 -22.31 25.98 -24.11
CA ALA A 321 -22.55 27.12 -24.99
C ALA A 321 -21.37 27.38 -25.95
N LEU A 322 -20.14 27.22 -25.46
CA LEU A 322 -18.94 27.30 -26.30
C LEU A 322 -18.91 26.19 -27.35
N LEU A 323 -19.25 24.95 -26.98
CA LEU A 323 -19.33 23.82 -27.92
C LEU A 323 -20.34 24.09 -29.03
N CYS A 324 -21.52 24.63 -28.69
CA CYS A 324 -22.50 25.05 -29.70
C CYS A 324 -21.94 26.12 -30.66
N ASN A 325 -21.20 27.10 -30.14
CA ASN A 325 -20.55 28.12 -30.98
C ASN A 325 -19.47 27.56 -31.90
N LEU A 326 -18.83 26.45 -31.50
CA LEU A 326 -17.85 25.73 -32.32
C LEU A 326 -18.49 24.76 -33.33
N GLY A 327 -19.83 24.68 -33.37
CA GLY A 327 -20.59 23.89 -34.33
C GLY A 327 -21.12 22.55 -33.83
N VAL A 328 -21.09 22.30 -32.51
CA VAL A 328 -21.80 21.15 -31.92
C VAL A 328 -23.31 21.41 -31.97
N THR A 329 -24.07 20.51 -32.58
CA THR A 329 -25.54 20.57 -32.58
C THR A 329 -26.07 20.03 -31.26
N PRO A 330 -26.89 20.78 -30.50
CA PRO A 330 -27.42 20.34 -29.20
C PRO A 330 -28.28 19.07 -29.34
N VAL A 331 -28.44 18.28 -28.27
CA VAL A 331 -29.13 16.98 -28.31
C VAL A 331 -30.56 17.05 -28.88
N ASP A 332 -31.28 18.13 -28.61
CA ASP A 332 -32.65 18.33 -29.09
C ASP A 332 -32.72 18.81 -30.56
N GLY A 333 -31.57 19.13 -31.17
CA GLY A 333 -31.46 19.53 -32.57
C GLY A 333 -31.14 18.37 -33.50
N ALA A 334 -31.58 18.48 -34.77
CA ALA A 334 -31.17 17.55 -35.82
C ALA A 334 -29.87 18.04 -36.48
N PRO A 335 -28.82 17.20 -36.55
CA PRO A 335 -27.59 17.55 -37.25
C PRO A 335 -27.83 17.68 -38.76
N HIS A 336 -26.94 18.40 -39.44
CA HIS A 336 -27.03 18.59 -40.90
C HIS A 336 -26.74 17.30 -41.68
N ARG A 337 -25.91 16.42 -41.11
CA ARG A 337 -25.58 15.10 -41.66
C ARG A 337 -26.32 13.97 -40.94
N PRO A 338 -26.43 12.78 -41.57
CA PRO A 338 -26.97 11.61 -40.91
C PRO A 338 -26.19 11.29 -39.62
N TYR A 339 -26.88 10.83 -38.57
CA TYR A 339 -26.27 10.50 -37.28
C TYR A 339 -25.13 9.47 -37.36
N SER A 340 -25.11 8.63 -38.40
CA SER A 340 -24.00 7.69 -38.67
C SER A 340 -22.68 8.37 -39.02
N GLU A 341 -22.71 9.64 -39.45
CA GLU A 341 -21.55 10.48 -39.77
C GLU A 341 -21.28 11.55 -38.70
N CYS A 342 -21.92 11.45 -37.54
CA CYS A 342 -21.77 12.41 -36.46
C CYS A 342 -21.19 11.73 -35.21
N TYR A 343 -20.29 12.43 -34.51
CA TYR A 343 -19.78 11.99 -33.22
C TYR A 343 -20.70 12.47 -32.10
N PRO A 344 -21.02 11.61 -31.12
CA PRO A 344 -21.60 12.09 -29.87
C PRO A 344 -20.55 12.90 -29.09
N VAL A 345 -20.96 14.05 -28.55
CA VAL A 345 -20.12 14.92 -27.74
C VAL A 345 -20.57 14.83 -26.28
N LEU A 346 -19.66 14.43 -25.40
CA LEU A 346 -19.91 14.27 -23.96
C LEU A 346 -19.03 15.22 -23.14
N LEU A 347 -19.63 15.84 -22.12
CA LEU A 347 -18.92 16.62 -21.10
C LEU A 347 -19.20 16.00 -19.74
N ASP A 348 -18.17 15.45 -19.08
CA ASP A 348 -18.27 14.80 -17.76
C ASP A 348 -19.40 13.76 -17.67
N GLY A 349 -19.62 13.03 -18.78
CA GLY A 349 -20.67 12.01 -18.89
C GLY A 349 -22.08 12.56 -19.16
N VAL A 350 -22.25 13.87 -19.37
CA VAL A 350 -23.46 14.50 -19.92
C VAL A 350 -23.38 14.49 -21.43
N MET A 351 -24.42 14.01 -22.11
CA MET A 351 -24.51 14.13 -23.58
C MET A 351 -24.91 15.56 -23.95
N VAL A 352 -23.99 16.31 -24.55
CA VAL A 352 -24.21 17.72 -24.93
C VAL A 352 -24.85 17.83 -26.31
N GLY A 353 -24.46 16.94 -27.23
CA GLY A 353 -24.92 17.03 -28.61
C GLY A 353 -24.19 16.11 -29.57
N TRP A 354 -24.30 16.45 -30.85
CA TRP A 354 -23.69 15.76 -31.98
C TRP A 354 -22.83 16.73 -32.78
N ALA A 355 -21.72 16.25 -33.31
CA ALA A 355 -20.83 17.05 -34.14
C ALA A 355 -20.42 16.29 -35.40
N ASP A 356 -20.41 16.97 -36.53
CA ASP A 356 -20.12 16.38 -37.84
C ASP A 356 -18.68 15.84 -37.91
N LYS A 357 -18.50 14.67 -38.53
CA LYS A 357 -17.21 13.96 -38.59
C LYS A 357 -16.04 14.82 -39.09
N GLU A 358 -16.28 15.73 -40.02
CA GLU A 358 -15.27 16.61 -40.60
C GLU A 358 -14.89 17.79 -39.69
N LEU A 359 -15.82 18.25 -38.84
CA LEU A 359 -15.62 19.43 -37.99
C LEU A 359 -14.95 19.08 -36.65
N VAL A 360 -15.20 17.87 -36.13
CA VAL A 360 -14.76 17.45 -34.79
C VAL A 360 -13.26 17.56 -34.53
N PRO A 361 -12.34 17.21 -35.46
CA PRO A 361 -10.91 17.43 -35.25
C PRO A 361 -10.57 18.90 -34.99
N GLY A 362 -11.14 19.83 -35.77
CA GLY A 362 -10.95 21.26 -35.57
C GLY A 362 -11.53 21.78 -34.25
N ILE A 363 -12.63 21.19 -33.78
CA ILE A 363 -13.19 21.48 -32.44
C ILE A 363 -12.21 21.04 -31.36
N ALA A 364 -11.68 19.81 -31.44
CA ALA A 364 -10.75 19.29 -30.45
C ALA A 364 -9.47 20.14 -30.38
N ASP A 365 -8.90 20.51 -31.52
CA ASP A 365 -7.70 21.36 -31.57
C ASP A 365 -7.98 22.76 -31.04
N SER A 366 -9.13 23.36 -31.39
CA SER A 366 -9.54 24.66 -30.83
C SER A 366 -9.68 24.63 -29.30
N LEU A 367 -10.24 23.54 -28.74
CA LEU A 367 -10.35 23.36 -27.29
C LEU A 367 -8.98 23.23 -26.63
N ARG A 368 -8.03 22.50 -27.24
CA ARG A 368 -6.64 22.42 -26.76
C ARG A 368 -5.95 23.78 -26.79
N HIS A 369 -6.12 24.54 -27.87
CA HIS A 369 -5.59 25.90 -27.97
C HIS A 369 -6.10 26.80 -26.82
N PHE A 370 -7.42 26.81 -26.59
CA PHE A 370 -8.01 27.58 -25.51
C PHE A 370 -7.54 27.11 -24.13
N LYS A 371 -7.36 25.80 -23.93
CA LYS A 371 -6.80 25.20 -22.70
C LYS A 371 -5.36 25.66 -22.44
N VAL A 372 -4.48 25.57 -23.43
CA VAL A 372 -3.06 25.96 -23.32
C VAL A 372 -2.90 27.47 -23.13
N LEU A 373 -3.69 28.28 -23.85
CA LEU A 373 -3.67 29.73 -23.73
C LEU A 373 -4.45 30.26 -22.51
N ARG A 374 -5.17 29.38 -21.80
CA ARG A 374 -6.03 29.70 -20.64
C ARG A 374 -7.14 30.72 -20.98
N GLU A 375 -7.71 30.59 -22.18
CA GLU A 375 -8.79 31.42 -22.67
C GLU A 375 -10.18 30.78 -22.45
N LYS A 376 -11.25 31.56 -22.65
CA LYS A 376 -12.64 31.10 -22.67
C LYS A 376 -13.10 30.29 -21.43
N ARG A 377 -12.40 30.45 -20.30
CA ARG A 377 -12.64 29.75 -19.02
C ARG A 377 -12.55 28.22 -19.11
N ILE A 378 -11.72 27.71 -20.03
CA ILE A 378 -11.40 26.28 -20.09
C ILE A 378 -10.34 25.95 -19.03
N PRO A 379 -10.54 24.92 -18.19
CA PRO A 379 -9.55 24.55 -17.21
C PRO A 379 -8.31 23.91 -17.86
N PRO A 380 -7.08 24.23 -17.40
CA PRO A 380 -5.85 23.72 -18.00
C PRO A 380 -5.70 22.19 -17.99
N TRP A 381 -6.37 21.50 -17.08
CA TRP A 381 -6.33 20.03 -16.94
C TRP A 381 -7.52 19.33 -17.64
N MET A 382 -8.30 20.05 -18.45
CA MET A 382 -9.39 19.46 -19.20
C MET A 382 -8.85 18.43 -20.18
N GLU A 383 -9.29 17.18 -20.06
CA GLU A 383 -8.94 16.14 -21.03
C GLU A 383 -9.82 16.30 -22.26
N VAL A 384 -9.19 16.32 -23.45
CA VAL A 384 -9.89 16.46 -24.74
C VAL A 384 -9.63 15.21 -25.57
N VAL A 385 -10.54 14.25 -25.45
CA VAL A 385 -10.40 12.91 -26.05
C VAL A 385 -11.26 12.80 -27.30
N LEU A 386 -10.61 12.75 -28.47
CA LEU A 386 -11.27 12.39 -29.72
C LEU A 386 -11.00 10.92 -30.04
N VAL A 387 -12.00 10.06 -29.88
CA VAL A 387 -11.94 8.67 -30.33
C VAL A 387 -12.43 8.60 -31.79
N PRO A 388 -11.55 8.31 -32.76
CA PRO A 388 -11.92 8.35 -34.17
C PRO A 388 -12.83 7.18 -34.55
N MET A 389 -13.75 7.42 -35.48
CA MET A 389 -14.51 6.37 -36.16
C MET A 389 -13.57 5.59 -37.06
N THR A 390 -13.12 4.43 -36.56
CA THR A 390 -12.38 3.47 -37.38
C THR A 390 -13.38 2.49 -37.99
N GLY A 391 -13.17 2.08 -39.25
CA GLY A 391 -14.00 1.04 -39.89
C GLY A 391 -13.77 -0.37 -39.31
N LYS A 392 -13.16 -0.48 -38.14
CA LYS A 392 -12.78 -1.70 -37.44
C LYS A 392 -13.30 -1.63 -35.99
N PRO A 393 -13.41 -2.76 -35.29
CA PRO A 393 -13.80 -2.76 -33.88
C PRO A 393 -12.73 -2.06 -33.03
N SER A 394 -12.98 -0.79 -32.68
CA SER A 394 -12.16 0.03 -31.78
C SER A 394 -12.96 0.47 -30.55
N LEU A 395 -12.38 1.34 -29.72
CA LEU A 395 -13.12 2.07 -28.69
C LEU A 395 -14.31 2.81 -29.33
N TYR A 396 -15.39 2.95 -28.56
CA TYR A 396 -16.62 3.56 -29.07
C TYR A 396 -16.34 5.03 -29.48
N PRO A 397 -16.64 5.42 -30.72
CA PRO A 397 -16.26 6.74 -31.24
C PRO A 397 -17.05 7.86 -30.57
N GLY A 398 -16.38 8.98 -30.29
CA GLY A 398 -16.97 10.14 -29.64
C GLY A 398 -15.93 11.20 -29.30
N LEU A 399 -16.42 12.42 -29.01
CA LEU A 399 -15.64 13.47 -28.38
C LEU A 399 -15.98 13.47 -26.89
N TYR A 400 -15.05 12.99 -26.06
CA TYR A 400 -15.20 12.94 -24.61
C TYR A 400 -14.37 14.05 -23.97
N LEU A 401 -15.05 14.89 -23.22
CA LEU A 401 -14.47 16.02 -22.53
C LEU A 401 -14.62 15.82 -21.04
N PHE A 402 -13.52 16.02 -20.31
CA PHE A 402 -13.55 15.78 -18.89
C PHE A 402 -12.85 16.86 -18.06
N THR A 403 -13.48 17.26 -16.96
CA THR A 403 -13.03 18.31 -16.05
C THR A 403 -13.05 17.88 -14.57
N THR A 404 -13.57 16.68 -14.27
CA THR A 404 -13.72 16.18 -12.89
C THR A 404 -12.39 15.96 -12.16
N PRO A 405 -12.37 16.10 -10.82
CA PRO A 405 -11.21 15.75 -10.00
C PRO A 405 -10.98 14.22 -9.96
N CYS A 406 -9.89 13.79 -9.31
CA CYS A 406 -9.37 12.41 -9.22
C CYS A 406 -8.76 11.83 -10.51
N ARG A 407 -8.61 12.66 -11.55
CA ARG A 407 -7.90 12.29 -12.77
C ARG A 407 -6.41 12.45 -12.64
N LEU A 408 -5.69 11.63 -13.39
CA LEU A 408 -4.24 11.74 -13.54
C LEU A 408 -3.95 12.60 -14.76
N VAL A 409 -3.19 13.67 -14.57
CA VAL A 409 -2.69 14.53 -15.64
C VAL A 409 -1.18 14.66 -15.53
N ARG A 410 -0.50 14.89 -16.64
CA ARG A 410 0.94 15.13 -16.69
C ARG A 410 1.26 16.23 -17.70
N PRO A 411 2.28 17.07 -17.46
CA PRO A 411 2.69 18.08 -18.42
C PRO A 411 3.50 17.48 -19.58
N VAL A 412 3.25 17.96 -20.79
CA VAL A 412 4.03 17.74 -22.01
C VAL A 412 4.19 19.07 -22.76
N GLN A 413 5.20 19.19 -23.60
CA GLN A 413 5.40 20.37 -24.43
C GLN A 413 4.53 20.28 -25.69
N ASN A 414 3.64 21.25 -25.89
CA ASN A 414 2.89 21.41 -27.14
C ASN A 414 3.77 22.11 -28.18
N LEU A 415 4.02 21.44 -29.32
CA LEU A 415 4.98 21.91 -30.33
C LEU A 415 4.43 23.06 -31.19
N GLU A 416 3.11 23.14 -31.36
CA GLU A 416 2.48 24.20 -32.15
C GLU A 416 2.52 25.54 -31.41
N LEU A 417 2.25 25.53 -30.11
CA LEU A 417 2.19 26.73 -29.27
C LEU A 417 3.47 27.03 -28.50
N GLY A 418 4.40 26.07 -28.42
CA GLY A 418 5.63 26.20 -27.65
C GLY A 418 5.40 26.35 -26.14
N LYS A 419 4.32 25.79 -25.61
CA LYS A 419 3.94 25.87 -24.18
C LYS A 419 3.60 24.50 -23.60
N GLU A 420 3.68 24.39 -22.29
CA GLU A 420 3.26 23.18 -21.57
C GLU A 420 1.75 22.97 -21.64
N GLU A 421 1.34 21.75 -21.97
CA GLU A 421 -0.03 21.25 -21.94
C GLU A 421 -0.14 20.09 -20.95
N LEU A 422 -1.16 20.12 -20.09
CA LEU A 422 -1.46 18.99 -19.22
C LEU A 422 -2.28 17.96 -19.98
N ILE A 423 -1.78 16.74 -20.12
CA ILE A 423 -2.50 15.63 -20.75
C ILE A 423 -2.90 14.55 -19.73
N GLY A 424 -4.08 13.97 -19.89
CA GLY A 424 -4.61 12.86 -19.12
C GLY A 424 -4.43 11.50 -19.79
N THR A 425 -4.86 10.46 -19.09
CA THR A 425 -4.55 9.06 -19.46
C THR A 425 -5.24 8.61 -20.74
N MET A 426 -6.50 9.03 -20.94
CA MET A 426 -7.29 8.61 -22.10
C MET A 426 -6.91 9.35 -23.38
N GLU A 427 -6.54 10.63 -23.29
CA GLU A 427 -6.12 11.40 -24.47
C GLU A 427 -4.78 10.91 -25.02
N GLN A 428 -3.87 10.48 -24.14
CA GLN A 428 -2.54 9.97 -24.53
C GLN A 428 -2.59 8.83 -25.56
N ILE A 429 -3.63 7.98 -25.57
CA ILE A 429 -3.75 6.86 -26.52
C ILE A 429 -3.78 7.33 -27.97
N PHE A 430 -4.35 8.52 -28.20
CA PHE A 430 -4.59 9.07 -29.53
C PHE A 430 -3.64 10.22 -29.87
N MET A 431 -2.61 10.44 -29.05
CA MET A 431 -1.62 11.52 -29.22
C MET A 431 -0.25 10.96 -29.57
N ASN A 432 0.46 11.67 -30.45
CA ASN A 432 1.84 11.35 -30.80
C ASN A 432 2.77 12.29 -30.02
N VAL A 433 3.42 11.74 -28.99
CA VAL A 433 4.35 12.46 -28.11
C VAL A 433 5.77 11.92 -28.38
N ALA A 434 6.68 12.77 -28.86
CA ALA A 434 8.09 12.41 -29.02
C ALA A 434 8.84 12.46 -27.68
N ILE A 435 9.87 11.63 -27.50
CA ILE A 435 10.68 11.62 -26.27
C ILE A 435 11.82 12.62 -26.43
N PHE A 436 12.55 12.52 -27.54
CA PHE A 436 13.66 13.42 -27.87
C PHE A 436 13.29 14.39 -29.00
N GLU A 437 14.07 15.47 -29.13
CA GLU A 437 13.82 16.51 -30.13
C GLU A 437 14.10 16.02 -31.57
N ASP A 438 15.08 15.13 -31.74
CA ASP A 438 15.44 14.50 -33.01
C ASP A 438 14.41 13.48 -33.51
N GLU A 439 13.53 12.98 -32.63
CA GLU A 439 12.42 12.08 -32.97
C GLU A 439 11.16 12.83 -33.46
N VAL A 440 11.17 14.17 -33.48
CA VAL A 440 10.01 14.98 -33.87
C VAL A 440 9.80 14.90 -35.38
N LEU A 441 8.68 14.30 -35.80
CA LEU A 441 8.28 14.19 -37.20
C LEU A 441 7.25 15.26 -37.56
N ALA A 442 7.60 16.14 -38.51
CA ALA A 442 6.73 17.21 -38.97
C ALA A 442 5.38 16.68 -39.50
N GLY A 443 4.27 17.23 -39.00
CA GLY A 443 2.91 16.85 -39.38
C GLY A 443 2.39 15.55 -38.75
N VAL A 444 3.19 14.85 -37.95
CA VAL A 444 2.80 13.61 -37.25
C VAL A 444 2.86 13.79 -35.74
N THR A 445 4.00 14.26 -35.24
CA THR A 445 4.22 14.51 -33.81
C THR A 445 3.57 15.83 -33.41
N THR A 446 2.74 15.81 -32.37
CA THR A 446 2.04 17.01 -31.88
C THR A 446 2.64 17.55 -30.58
N HIS A 447 3.26 16.68 -29.77
CA HIS A 447 3.80 17.02 -28.47
C HIS A 447 5.18 16.38 -28.26
N GLN A 448 5.90 16.87 -27.25
CA GLN A 448 7.19 16.33 -26.82
C GLN A 448 7.23 16.18 -25.30
N GLU A 449 7.92 15.17 -24.79
CA GLU A 449 8.20 15.02 -23.36
C GLU A 449 9.07 16.18 -22.86
N LEU A 450 8.83 16.66 -21.64
CA LEU A 450 9.66 17.73 -21.04
C LEU A 450 11.10 17.27 -20.80
N PHE A 451 11.23 16.03 -20.32
CA PHE A 451 12.50 15.37 -20.07
C PHE A 451 12.34 13.86 -20.31
N PRO A 452 13.34 13.16 -20.85
CA PRO A 452 13.25 11.71 -21.08
C PRO A 452 12.98 10.89 -19.81
N HIS A 453 13.52 11.32 -18.67
CA HIS A 453 13.35 10.64 -17.37
C HIS A 453 11.99 10.93 -16.68
N SER A 454 11.08 11.67 -17.32
CA SER A 454 9.73 11.96 -16.82
C SER A 454 8.87 10.71 -16.60
N LEU A 455 9.21 9.59 -17.25
CA LEU A 455 8.55 8.29 -17.05
C LEU A 455 8.86 7.65 -15.69
N LEU A 456 9.86 8.14 -14.95
CA LEU A 456 10.32 7.56 -13.69
C LEU A 456 9.64 8.24 -12.48
N SER A 457 9.56 7.50 -11.37
CA SER A 457 9.14 8.06 -10.08
C SER A 457 10.29 8.81 -9.41
N VAL A 458 9.98 9.60 -8.38
CA VAL A 458 10.99 10.32 -7.58
C VAL A 458 12.16 9.43 -7.16
N ILE A 459 11.87 8.23 -6.65
CA ILE A 459 12.92 7.33 -6.12
C ILE A 459 13.69 6.65 -7.25
N ALA A 460 13.01 6.31 -8.34
CA ALA A 460 13.66 5.71 -9.50
C ALA A 460 14.63 6.71 -10.17
N ASN A 461 14.32 8.00 -10.12
CA ASN A 461 15.20 9.08 -10.57
C ASN A 461 16.43 9.32 -9.67
N PHE A 462 16.50 8.72 -8.48
CA PHE A 462 17.70 8.79 -7.64
C PHE A 462 18.75 7.71 -7.98
N ILE A 463 18.43 6.81 -8.91
CA ILE A 463 19.33 5.75 -9.36
C ILE A 463 20.27 6.33 -10.42
N PRO A 464 21.59 6.41 -10.18
CA PRO A 464 22.53 6.91 -11.18
C PRO A 464 22.57 5.94 -12.37
N PHE A 465 22.57 6.47 -13.59
CA PHE A 465 22.71 5.69 -14.83
C PHE A 465 21.77 4.47 -14.89
N SER A 466 20.49 4.68 -14.54
CA SER A 466 19.51 3.59 -14.42
C SER A 466 19.24 2.86 -15.74
N ASP A 467 19.39 3.56 -16.86
CA ASP A 467 19.32 3.09 -18.24
C ASP A 467 20.39 2.04 -18.59
N HIS A 468 21.51 2.02 -17.86
CA HIS A 468 22.61 1.07 -18.04
C HIS A 468 22.48 -0.19 -17.17
N ASN A 469 21.41 -0.32 -16.38
CA ASN A 469 21.17 -1.50 -15.55
C ASN A 469 20.03 -2.33 -16.09
N GLN A 470 20.09 -3.64 -15.86
CA GLN A 470 18.95 -4.51 -16.09
C GLN A 470 17.74 -4.06 -15.24
N SER A 471 16.55 -3.95 -15.85
CA SER A 471 15.33 -3.42 -15.20
C SER A 471 15.02 -3.97 -13.78
N PRO A 472 15.13 -5.30 -13.49
CA PRO A 472 14.90 -5.82 -12.15
C PRO A 472 15.80 -5.22 -11.07
N ARG A 473 17.00 -4.77 -11.43
CA ARG A 473 17.97 -4.15 -10.51
C ARG A 473 17.53 -2.75 -10.11
N ASN A 474 16.98 -1.98 -11.04
CA ASN A 474 16.40 -0.68 -10.74
C ASN A 474 15.17 -0.82 -9.82
N MET A 475 14.34 -1.84 -10.05
CA MET A 475 13.20 -2.17 -9.18
C MET A 475 13.67 -2.54 -7.77
N TYR A 476 14.69 -3.40 -7.66
CA TYR A 476 15.29 -3.75 -6.37
C TYR A 476 15.90 -2.54 -5.68
N GLN A 477 16.55 -1.64 -6.40
CA GLN A 477 17.08 -0.42 -5.79
C GLN A 477 15.98 0.45 -5.20
N CYS A 478 14.86 0.63 -5.89
CA CYS A 478 13.73 1.37 -5.33
C CYS A 478 13.27 0.79 -3.99
N GLN A 479 13.31 -0.54 -3.85
CA GLN A 479 12.99 -1.21 -2.59
C GLN A 479 14.10 -1.09 -1.54
N MET A 480 15.37 -1.31 -1.92
CA MET A 480 16.51 -1.25 -1.01
C MET A 480 16.70 0.17 -0.48
N GLY A 481 16.58 1.19 -1.33
CA GLY A 481 16.60 2.61 -0.98
C GLY A 481 15.56 2.97 0.10
N LYS A 482 14.38 2.36 0.08
CA LYS A 482 13.34 2.51 1.12
C LYS A 482 13.64 1.77 2.43
N GLN A 483 14.64 0.90 2.44
CA GLN A 483 15.01 0.05 3.59
C GLN A 483 16.37 0.42 4.20
N THR A 484 17.02 1.46 3.68
CA THR A 484 18.32 1.91 4.18
C THR A 484 18.18 2.61 5.52
N MET A 485 19.22 2.52 6.34
CA MET A 485 19.47 3.43 7.42
C MET A 485 20.12 4.69 6.83
N GLY A 486 19.42 5.81 6.88
CA GLY A 486 19.92 7.11 6.46
C GLY A 486 19.83 8.13 7.59
N PHE A 487 19.76 9.40 7.23
CA PHE A 487 19.37 10.47 8.13
C PHE A 487 17.88 10.75 7.97
N PRO A 488 17.00 10.26 8.87
CA PRO A 488 15.56 10.21 8.60
C PRO A 488 14.87 11.58 8.71
N LEU A 489 15.29 12.42 9.66
CA LEU A 489 14.72 13.74 9.91
C LEU A 489 15.62 14.57 10.84
N LEU A 490 15.53 15.91 10.76
CA LEU A 490 16.35 16.85 11.52
C LEU A 490 15.89 16.99 12.98
N THR A 491 14.58 16.99 13.24
CA THR A 491 13.95 17.21 14.56
C THR A 491 13.79 15.92 15.40
N PHE A 492 14.72 14.97 15.30
CA PHE A 492 14.53 13.63 15.90
C PHE A 492 14.52 13.66 17.42
N GLN A 493 15.12 14.67 18.04
CA GLN A 493 15.12 14.89 19.49
C GLN A 493 13.72 15.23 20.02
N ASP A 494 12.93 15.99 19.24
CA ASP A 494 11.58 16.42 19.62
C ASP A 494 10.53 15.33 19.40
N ARG A 495 10.88 14.24 18.71
CA ARG A 495 9.96 13.16 18.36
C ARG A 495 10.09 11.94 19.26
N SER A 496 9.05 11.13 19.27
CA SER A 496 8.92 9.93 20.10
C SER A 496 8.39 8.78 19.24
N ASP A 497 9.05 8.55 18.09
CA ASP A 497 8.70 7.45 17.20
C ASP A 497 9.09 6.11 17.84
N ASN A 498 8.31 5.05 17.58
CA ASN A 498 8.54 3.71 18.17
C ASN A 498 9.93 3.15 17.84
N LYS A 499 10.37 3.29 16.59
CA LYS A 499 11.70 2.87 16.15
C LYS A 499 12.20 3.79 15.03
N LEU A 500 13.37 4.36 15.18
CA LEU A 500 14.02 5.23 14.19
C LEU A 500 15.46 4.78 13.97
N TYR A 501 15.90 4.74 12.72
CA TYR A 501 17.23 4.30 12.32
C TYR A 501 18.00 5.52 11.81
N ARG A 502 19.18 5.78 12.38
CA ARG A 502 19.97 6.96 12.05
C ARG A 502 21.41 6.57 11.73
N LEU A 503 21.87 6.93 10.54
CA LEU A 503 23.28 6.91 10.17
C LEU A 503 23.98 8.13 10.78
N GLN A 504 25.15 7.96 11.37
CA GLN A 504 25.83 9.02 12.13
C GLN A 504 26.60 9.98 11.22
N THR A 505 27.30 9.44 10.22
CA THR A 505 28.17 10.19 9.29
C THR A 505 27.79 9.93 7.84
N PRO A 506 26.54 10.23 7.44
CA PRO A 506 26.13 10.11 6.05
C PRO A 506 26.87 11.17 5.18
N GLN A 507 27.02 10.89 3.90
CA GLN A 507 27.64 11.80 2.93
C GLN A 507 26.71 12.08 1.76
N SER A 508 26.95 13.17 1.05
CA SER A 508 26.36 13.40 -0.26
C SER A 508 27.02 12.51 -1.32
N PRO A 509 26.28 11.90 -2.25
CA PRO A 509 26.87 11.14 -3.34
C PRO A 509 27.65 12.04 -4.31
N LEU A 510 28.89 11.64 -4.66
CA LEU A 510 29.70 12.36 -5.65
C LEU A 510 29.11 12.31 -7.07
N VAL A 511 28.37 11.25 -7.37
CA VAL A 511 27.71 10.99 -8.65
C VAL A 511 26.21 11.01 -8.37
N ARG A 512 25.50 12.05 -8.80
CA ARG A 512 24.09 12.24 -8.41
C ARG A 512 23.26 12.80 -9.57
N PRO A 513 22.06 12.25 -9.80
CA PRO A 513 21.14 12.82 -10.79
C PRO A 513 20.69 14.23 -10.38
N TYR A 514 20.35 15.06 -11.36
CA TYR A 514 19.76 16.39 -11.15
C TYR A 514 18.56 16.37 -10.17
N MET A 515 17.72 15.34 -10.25
CA MET A 515 16.57 15.17 -9.36
C MET A 515 16.94 15.02 -7.88
N TYR A 516 18.15 14.56 -7.56
CA TYR A 516 18.62 14.50 -6.17
C TYR A 516 18.72 15.90 -5.55
N ASP A 517 19.22 16.86 -6.32
CA ASP A 517 19.37 18.25 -5.91
C ASP A 517 18.04 18.99 -5.93
N TYR A 518 17.19 18.74 -6.93
CA TYR A 518 15.84 19.31 -7.00
C TYR A 518 14.97 18.99 -5.76
N TYR A 519 15.13 17.79 -5.18
CA TYR A 519 14.41 17.38 -3.97
C TYR A 519 15.18 17.67 -2.65
N ASP A 520 16.29 18.43 -2.70
CA ASP A 520 17.13 18.77 -1.56
C ASP A 520 17.50 17.55 -0.69
N MET A 521 17.82 16.43 -1.35
CA MET A 521 18.11 15.17 -0.67
C MET A 521 19.38 15.21 0.20
N ASP A 522 20.24 16.23 0.02
CA ASP A 522 21.39 16.52 0.88
C ASP A 522 21.01 16.82 2.33
N ASN A 523 19.76 17.22 2.61
CA ASN A 523 19.25 17.32 3.97
C ASN A 523 19.01 15.96 4.62
N TYR A 524 18.84 14.90 3.82
CA TYR A 524 18.48 13.55 4.26
C TYR A 524 19.31 12.44 3.58
N PRO A 525 20.66 12.51 3.65
CA PRO A 525 21.53 11.55 2.98
C PRO A 525 21.38 10.14 3.56
N VAL A 526 21.51 9.13 2.70
CA VAL A 526 21.13 7.74 2.99
C VAL A 526 22.27 6.73 2.97
N GLY A 527 23.50 7.20 2.79
CA GLY A 527 24.69 6.36 2.59
C GLY A 527 25.99 7.13 2.72
N THR A 528 27.07 6.49 2.29
CA THR A 528 28.45 6.99 2.34
C THR A 528 29.18 6.63 1.06
N ASN A 529 30.03 7.51 0.54
CA ASN A 529 30.94 7.17 -0.56
C ASN A 529 32.01 6.21 -0.02
N ALA A 530 32.21 5.09 -0.70
CA ALA A 530 33.19 4.07 -0.33
C ALA A 530 34.16 3.84 -1.49
N ILE A 531 35.43 3.60 -1.17
CA ILE A 531 36.40 3.12 -2.17
C ILE A 531 36.16 1.62 -2.36
N VAL A 532 35.77 1.23 -3.57
CA VAL A 532 35.40 -0.14 -3.90
C VAL A 532 36.40 -0.71 -4.89
N ALA A 533 36.99 -1.86 -4.55
CA ALA A 533 37.80 -2.65 -5.47
C ALA A 533 36.99 -3.86 -5.95
N VAL A 534 36.90 -4.04 -7.27
CA VAL A 534 36.26 -5.20 -7.89
C VAL A 534 37.31 -6.28 -8.08
N ILE A 535 37.44 -7.17 -7.08
CA ILE A 535 38.49 -8.19 -7.02
C ILE A 535 37.98 -9.44 -6.31
N SER A 536 38.48 -10.61 -6.72
CA SER A 536 38.33 -11.87 -5.98
C SER A 536 39.65 -12.14 -5.25
N TYR A 537 39.74 -11.75 -3.98
CA TYR A 537 40.99 -11.81 -3.21
C TYR A 537 40.90 -12.71 -1.98
N THR A 538 39.85 -12.54 -1.18
CA THR A 538 39.78 -13.16 0.16
C THR A 538 39.19 -14.58 0.16
N GLY A 539 38.38 -14.92 -0.85
CA GLY A 539 37.57 -16.14 -0.87
C GLY A 539 36.34 -16.09 0.04
N TYR A 540 36.20 -15.05 0.87
CA TYR A 540 35.03 -14.80 1.73
C TYR A 540 34.02 -13.85 1.07
N ASP A 541 34.31 -13.37 -0.13
CA ASP A 541 33.54 -12.48 -0.99
C ASP A 541 32.79 -13.24 -2.11
N MET A 542 32.63 -14.56 -2.00
CA MET A 542 31.89 -15.34 -3.00
C MET A 542 30.38 -15.06 -2.95
N GLU A 543 29.73 -15.21 -4.10
CA GLU A 543 28.29 -14.95 -4.30
C GLU A 543 27.88 -13.50 -3.93
N ASP A 544 27.07 -13.35 -2.90
CA ASP A 544 26.50 -12.08 -2.43
C ASP A 544 27.25 -11.54 -1.20
N ALA A 545 28.43 -12.09 -0.91
CA ALA A 545 29.26 -11.61 0.18
C ALA A 545 30.11 -10.41 -0.26
N MET A 546 30.33 -9.49 0.66
CA MET A 546 31.31 -8.42 0.51
C MET A 546 32.19 -8.34 1.75
N ILE A 547 33.39 -7.81 1.55
CA ILE A 547 34.36 -7.58 2.61
C ILE A 547 34.39 -6.10 2.92
N VAL A 548 34.44 -5.75 4.20
CA VAL A 548 34.66 -4.38 4.64
C VAL A 548 36.00 -4.29 5.35
N ASN A 549 36.76 -3.25 5.06
CA ASN A 549 38.01 -2.93 5.73
C ASN A 549 37.78 -2.67 7.22
N LYS A 550 38.46 -3.43 8.08
CA LYS A 550 38.37 -3.32 9.53
C LYS A 550 38.80 -1.94 10.02
N ALA A 551 39.85 -1.35 9.44
CA ALA A 551 40.31 -0.02 9.84
C ALA A 551 39.31 1.07 9.47
N SER A 552 38.66 0.98 8.30
CA SER A 552 37.58 1.90 7.91
C SER A 552 36.40 1.77 8.87
N TRP A 553 36.04 0.54 9.26
CA TRP A 553 35.01 0.27 10.26
C TRP A 553 35.36 0.86 11.64
N GLU A 554 36.58 0.71 12.13
CA GLU A 554 37.05 1.29 13.41
C GLU A 554 37.01 2.83 13.40
N ARG A 555 37.23 3.44 12.23
CA ARG A 555 37.12 4.90 12.02
C ARG A 555 35.67 5.40 11.89
N GLY A 556 34.69 4.51 11.93
CA GLY A 556 33.27 4.86 11.93
C GLY A 556 32.54 4.67 10.60
N PHE A 557 33.10 3.90 9.65
CA PHE A 557 32.43 3.57 8.38
C PHE A 557 31.03 2.99 8.62
N ALA A 558 30.01 3.67 8.07
CA ALA A 558 28.60 3.33 8.20
C ALA A 558 28.09 3.10 9.65
N HIS A 559 28.68 3.79 10.62
CA HIS A 559 28.22 3.77 12.02
C HIS A 559 26.81 4.35 12.15
N GLY A 560 25.95 3.69 12.93
CA GLY A 560 24.56 4.12 13.11
C GLY A 560 24.01 3.79 14.48
N SER A 561 22.86 4.39 14.79
CA SER A 561 22.13 4.20 16.04
C SER A 561 20.66 3.96 15.77
N VAL A 562 20.01 3.20 16.65
CA VAL A 562 18.58 2.95 16.62
C VAL A 562 17.94 3.57 17.85
N TYR A 563 17.00 4.46 17.64
CA TYR A 563 16.20 5.08 18.70
C TYR A 563 14.92 4.27 18.89
N LYS A 564 14.56 3.97 20.13
CA LYS A 564 13.33 3.26 20.51
C LYS A 564 12.64 4.05 21.61
N SER A 565 11.39 4.41 21.38
CA SER A 565 10.59 5.13 22.38
C SER A 565 9.58 4.17 23.00
N GLU A 566 9.44 4.21 24.32
CA GLU A 566 8.42 3.47 25.06
C GLU A 566 7.58 4.45 25.87
N CYS A 567 6.28 4.51 25.58
CA CYS A 567 5.32 5.28 26.37
C CYS A 567 4.77 4.42 27.50
N ILE A 568 4.99 4.85 28.74
CA ILE A 568 4.54 4.19 29.95
C ILE A 568 3.40 5.03 30.52
N ASP A 569 2.17 4.50 30.44
CA ASP A 569 1.00 5.12 31.06
C ASP A 569 0.53 4.29 32.27
N LEU A 570 0.57 4.91 33.46
CA LEU A 570 0.07 4.30 34.68
C LEU A 570 -1.46 4.20 34.70
N SER A 571 -2.15 5.01 33.90
CA SER A 571 -3.62 5.02 33.81
C SER A 571 -4.18 3.70 33.29
N GLU A 572 -3.44 2.97 32.45
CA GLU A 572 -3.83 1.64 31.96
C GLU A 572 -3.79 0.56 33.05
N LYS A 573 -2.97 0.76 34.09
CA LYS A 573 -2.83 -0.18 35.21
C LYS A 573 -3.87 0.07 36.32
N ILE A 574 -4.59 1.19 36.24
CA ILE A 574 -5.61 1.60 37.19
C ILE A 574 -6.94 0.92 36.81
N LYS A 575 -7.62 0.34 37.80
CA LYS A 575 -9.04 -0.02 37.66
C LYS A 575 -9.86 1.27 37.76
N GLN A 576 -10.82 1.49 36.85
CA GLN A 576 -11.63 2.71 36.74
C GLN A 576 -11.94 3.37 38.10
N GLY A 577 -11.44 4.59 38.30
CA GLY A 577 -11.78 5.44 39.44
C GLY A 577 -10.70 5.70 40.50
N ASP A 578 -9.53 5.04 40.44
CA ASP A 578 -8.47 5.22 41.45
C ASP A 578 -7.29 6.08 40.93
N ASP A 579 -6.98 7.21 41.56
CA ASP A 579 -5.88 8.13 41.18
C ASP A 579 -4.63 7.96 42.09
N SER A 580 -4.39 6.72 42.50
CA SER A 580 -3.42 6.40 43.55
C SER A 580 -2.00 6.13 43.04
N LEU A 581 -1.83 5.81 41.75
CA LEU A 581 -0.52 5.47 41.18
C LEU A 581 0.23 6.72 40.71
N VAL A 582 1.45 6.88 41.18
CA VAL A 582 2.37 7.95 40.80
C VAL A 582 3.76 7.39 40.55
N PHE A 583 4.52 7.95 39.61
CA PHE A 583 5.94 7.62 39.54
C PHE A 583 6.66 8.18 40.77
N GLY A 584 7.67 7.45 41.21
CA GLY A 584 8.45 7.82 42.39
C GLY A 584 9.11 6.62 43.03
N VAL A 585 10.01 6.91 43.96
CA VAL A 585 10.81 5.93 44.68
C VAL A 585 10.47 5.93 46.17
N LYS A 586 10.46 4.75 46.80
CA LYS A 586 10.42 4.66 48.26
C LYS A 586 11.82 5.00 48.84
N PRO A 587 11.93 5.93 49.79
CA PRO A 587 13.21 6.30 50.39
C PRO A 587 13.93 5.08 50.98
N GLY A 588 15.19 4.87 50.58
CA GLY A 588 16.05 3.80 51.10
C GLY A 588 15.86 2.41 50.46
N ASP A 589 15.16 2.28 49.33
CA ASP A 589 15.02 0.99 48.64
C ASP A 589 16.36 0.56 47.98
N PRO A 590 16.96 -0.57 48.40
CA PRO A 590 18.24 -1.03 47.87
C PRO A 590 18.20 -1.42 46.39
N ARG A 591 17.01 -1.67 45.82
CA ARG A 591 16.83 -2.11 44.43
C ARG A 591 17.10 -1.01 43.40
N ILE A 592 17.23 0.23 43.85
CA ILE A 592 17.17 1.43 43.00
C ILE A 592 18.54 2.10 42.85
N LEU A 593 19.48 1.78 43.76
CA LEU A 593 20.75 2.49 43.88
C LEU A 593 21.48 2.59 42.53
N GLN A 594 21.74 3.85 42.14
CA GLN A 594 22.56 4.32 41.02
C GLN A 594 21.94 4.38 39.61
N LYS A 595 20.71 3.90 39.39
CA LYS A 595 20.10 3.90 38.03
C LYS A 595 18.85 4.75 37.87
N LEU A 596 18.03 4.90 38.92
CA LEU A 596 16.86 5.79 38.89
C LEU A 596 17.07 7.00 39.81
N ASP A 597 16.44 8.11 39.43
CA ASP A 597 16.36 9.35 40.18
C ASP A 597 15.18 9.29 41.19
N GLU A 598 15.05 10.31 42.04
CA GLU A 598 14.04 10.38 43.10
C GLU A 598 12.60 10.35 42.55
N ASP A 599 12.41 10.79 41.31
CA ASP A 599 11.15 10.77 40.57
C ASP A 599 10.74 9.37 40.05
N GLY A 600 11.61 8.37 40.22
CA GLY A 600 11.38 7.00 39.75
C GLY A 600 11.71 6.77 38.27
N LEU A 601 12.37 7.72 37.61
CA LEU A 601 12.78 7.65 36.21
C LEU A 601 14.30 7.46 36.09
N PRO A 602 14.81 6.92 34.98
CA PRO A 602 16.24 6.69 34.82
C PRO A 602 16.98 7.99 34.45
N PHE A 603 18.26 8.11 34.82
CA PHE A 603 19.07 9.26 34.41
C PHE A 603 19.27 9.31 32.88
N ILE A 604 19.18 10.51 32.29
CA ILE A 604 19.55 10.72 30.89
C ILE A 604 21.04 10.41 30.72
N GLY A 605 21.39 9.60 29.72
CA GLY A 605 22.73 9.08 29.51
C GLY A 605 23.04 7.78 30.27
N ALA A 606 22.15 7.28 31.13
CA ALA A 606 22.35 6.01 31.81
C ALA A 606 22.40 4.85 30.81
N GLN A 607 23.39 3.97 30.96
CA GLN A 607 23.45 2.70 30.24
C GLN A 607 22.55 1.69 30.94
N LEU A 608 21.62 1.09 30.20
CA LEU A 608 20.71 0.05 30.69
C LEU A 608 21.05 -1.30 30.08
N GLN A 609 21.12 -2.32 30.92
CA GLN A 609 21.30 -3.72 30.57
C GLN A 609 20.10 -4.55 31.04
N TYR A 610 19.98 -5.77 30.51
CA TYR A 610 18.90 -6.67 30.89
C TYR A 610 18.87 -6.90 32.41
N GLY A 611 17.73 -6.61 33.03
CA GLY A 611 17.55 -6.74 34.48
C GLY A 611 17.87 -5.48 35.29
N ASP A 612 18.34 -4.40 34.67
CA ASP A 612 18.52 -3.11 35.36
C ASP A 612 17.17 -2.48 35.72
N PRO A 613 17.08 -1.69 36.82
CA PRO A 613 15.90 -0.88 37.11
C PRO A 613 15.62 0.11 35.97
N TYR A 614 14.39 0.11 35.46
CA TYR A 614 13.99 0.92 34.31
C TYR A 614 13.08 2.08 34.70
N TYR A 615 12.05 1.83 35.51
CA TYR A 615 11.24 2.86 36.15
C TYR A 615 10.59 2.32 37.43
N SER A 616 10.19 3.21 38.33
CA SER A 616 9.47 2.87 39.55
C SER A 616 8.22 3.72 39.73
N TYR A 617 7.19 3.12 40.31
CA TYR A 617 5.96 3.81 40.69
C TYR A 617 5.46 3.31 42.04
N LEU A 618 4.74 4.20 42.73
CA LEU A 618 4.21 4.03 44.07
C LEU A 618 2.69 4.03 44.02
N ASN A 619 2.07 3.25 44.89
CA ASN A 619 0.66 3.40 45.22
C ASN A 619 0.53 4.24 46.49
N LEU A 620 -0.08 5.43 46.38
CA LEU A 620 -0.25 6.36 47.51
C LEU A 620 -1.21 5.83 48.58
N ASN A 621 -2.15 4.96 48.23
CA ASN A 621 -3.12 4.41 49.18
C ASN A 621 -2.50 3.29 50.02
N THR A 622 -1.65 2.45 49.43
CA THR A 622 -1.05 1.28 50.12
C THR A 622 0.40 1.52 50.58
N GLY A 623 1.08 2.54 50.04
CA GLY A 623 2.51 2.79 50.27
C GLY A 623 3.43 1.75 49.62
N GLU A 624 2.89 0.90 48.74
CA GLU A 624 3.65 -0.13 48.03
C GLU A 624 4.41 0.46 46.84
N SER A 625 5.67 0.06 46.69
CA SER A 625 6.57 0.47 45.59
C SER A 625 6.78 -0.67 44.60
N PHE A 626 6.55 -0.38 43.33
CA PHE A 626 6.77 -1.29 42.22
C PHE A 626 7.97 -0.83 41.41
N VAL A 627 8.96 -1.70 41.25
CA VAL A 627 10.14 -1.47 40.40
C VAL A 627 10.01 -2.33 39.16
N MET A 628 10.04 -1.70 38.00
CA MET A 628 9.99 -2.36 36.71
C MET A 628 11.40 -2.43 36.14
N TYR A 629 11.79 -3.62 35.67
CA TYR A 629 13.12 -3.88 35.14
C TYR A 629 13.15 -3.84 33.62
N TYR A 630 14.30 -3.48 33.07
CA TYR A 630 14.56 -3.46 31.64
C TYR A 630 14.57 -4.89 31.07
N LYS A 631 13.65 -5.17 30.14
CA LYS A 631 13.41 -6.54 29.61
C LYS A 631 14.13 -6.82 28.29
N SER A 632 14.62 -5.79 27.61
CA SER A 632 15.32 -5.97 26.34
C SER A 632 16.72 -6.52 26.59
N LYS A 633 17.17 -7.42 25.70
CA LYS A 633 18.52 -7.99 25.73
C LYS A 633 19.58 -7.07 25.12
N GLU A 634 19.15 -6.01 24.44
CA GLU A 634 20.05 -5.06 23.81
C GLU A 634 20.43 -3.97 24.79
N ASN A 635 21.72 -3.77 25.01
CA ASN A 635 22.21 -2.66 25.81
C ASN A 635 21.83 -1.33 25.13
N CYS A 636 21.30 -0.39 25.91
CA CYS A 636 20.91 0.91 25.40
C CYS A 636 21.38 2.04 26.32
N ILE A 637 21.28 3.26 25.81
CA ILE A 637 21.55 4.49 26.53
C ILE A 637 20.25 5.28 26.57
N VAL A 638 19.85 5.79 27.74
CA VAL A 638 18.69 6.70 27.84
C VAL A 638 19.04 8.01 27.13
N ASP A 639 18.29 8.38 26.10
CA ASP A 639 18.56 9.54 25.25
C ASP A 639 17.71 10.75 25.65
N ASN A 640 16.40 10.56 25.83
CA ASN A 640 15.51 11.59 26.37
C ASN A 640 14.37 10.98 27.18
N ILE A 641 13.73 11.80 28.00
CA ILE A 641 12.53 11.47 28.77
C ILE A 641 11.55 12.62 28.61
N LYS A 642 10.32 12.31 28.20
CA LYS A 642 9.24 13.29 28.04
C LYS A 642 8.11 12.96 29.00
N VAL A 643 7.76 13.90 29.84
CA VAL A 643 6.65 13.77 30.78
C VAL A 643 5.39 14.28 30.10
N CYS A 644 4.38 13.42 29.97
CA CYS A 644 3.11 13.72 29.32
C CYS A 644 2.03 13.96 30.39
N SER A 645 1.50 15.18 30.43
CA SER A 645 0.37 15.56 31.29
C SER A 645 -0.97 15.43 30.55
N ASN A 646 -2.07 15.50 31.30
CA ASN A 646 -3.41 15.66 30.73
C ASN A 646 -3.64 17.08 30.16
N ASP A 647 -4.59 17.19 29.23
CA ASP A 647 -4.94 18.45 28.55
C ASP A 647 -5.42 19.56 29.51
N THR A 648 -5.86 19.19 30.72
CA THR A 648 -6.34 20.14 31.74
C THR A 648 -5.21 20.74 32.59
N GLY A 649 -3.97 20.27 32.45
CA GLY A 649 -2.78 20.81 33.14
C GLY A 649 -2.75 20.63 34.66
N ASN A 650 -3.81 20.07 35.25
CA ASN A 650 -3.98 19.94 36.70
C ASN A 650 -3.78 18.50 37.21
N GLY A 651 -3.43 17.56 36.33
CA GLY A 651 -3.21 16.16 36.68
C GLY A 651 -1.80 15.90 37.21
N LYS A 652 -1.66 14.88 38.07
CA LYS A 652 -0.35 14.28 38.36
C LYS A 652 0.21 13.65 37.09
N PHE A 653 1.53 13.66 36.93
CA PHE A 653 2.16 13.03 35.77
C PHE A 653 1.98 11.50 35.84
N LYS A 654 1.28 10.94 34.86
CA LYS A 654 0.96 9.50 34.77
C LYS A 654 1.49 8.83 33.52
N CYS A 655 1.83 9.62 32.51
CA CYS A 655 2.37 9.14 31.27
C CYS A 655 3.78 9.71 31.09
N VAL A 656 4.74 8.83 30.84
CA VAL A 656 6.13 9.20 30.56
C VAL A 656 6.59 8.43 29.34
N CYS A 657 7.21 9.12 28.39
CA CYS A 657 7.84 8.53 27.23
C CYS A 657 9.35 8.52 27.42
N ILE A 658 9.95 7.33 27.49
CA ILE A 658 11.40 7.15 27.61
C ILE A 658 11.96 6.76 26.24
N THR A 659 12.85 7.57 25.68
CA THR A 659 13.55 7.27 24.43
C THR A 659 14.93 6.71 24.73
N MET A 660 15.20 5.53 24.19
CA MET A 660 16.45 4.81 24.31
C MET A 660 17.21 4.81 22.99
N ARG A 661 18.51 5.06 23.03
CA ARG A 661 19.43 4.94 21.90
C ARG A 661 20.25 3.67 22.01
N VAL A 662 20.15 2.83 20.99
CA VAL A 662 20.93 1.60 20.85
C VAL A 662 22.02 1.83 19.80
N PRO A 663 23.32 1.87 20.18
CA PRO A 663 24.40 2.00 19.21
C PRO A 663 24.51 0.73 18.37
N ARG A 664 24.64 0.88 17.05
CA ARG A 664 24.65 -0.22 16.08
C ARG A 664 25.78 -0.05 15.08
N ASN A 665 26.98 -0.51 15.44
CA ASN A 665 28.07 -0.65 14.47
C ASN A 665 27.71 -1.71 13.42
N PRO A 666 28.23 -1.63 12.18
CA PRO A 666 28.12 -2.74 11.24
C PRO A 666 28.71 -4.01 11.85
N THR A 667 27.95 -5.11 11.82
CA THR A 667 28.41 -6.42 12.29
C THR A 667 28.41 -7.43 11.16
N ILE A 668 29.23 -8.49 11.26
CA ILE A 668 29.24 -9.59 10.28
C ILE A 668 27.81 -10.11 10.09
N GLY A 669 27.42 -10.21 8.82
CA GLY A 669 26.13 -10.59 8.28
C GLY A 669 25.15 -9.42 8.07
N ASP A 670 25.50 -8.19 8.49
CA ASP A 670 24.74 -6.99 8.14
C ASP A 670 24.75 -6.78 6.62
N LYS A 671 23.72 -6.11 6.12
CA LYS A 671 23.48 -5.98 4.69
C LYS A 671 23.78 -4.56 4.23
N PHE A 672 24.55 -4.48 3.16
CA PHE A 672 24.87 -3.26 2.44
C PHE A 672 24.37 -3.37 1.00
N ALA A 673 24.13 -2.24 0.35
CA ALA A 673 23.80 -2.22 -1.06
C ALA A 673 24.39 -0.98 -1.73
N SER A 674 24.88 -1.12 -2.96
CA SER A 674 25.10 0.04 -3.83
C SER A 674 23.75 0.55 -4.36
N ARG A 675 23.75 1.69 -5.05
CA ARG A 675 22.55 2.24 -5.68
C ARG A 675 22.09 1.51 -6.95
N HIS A 676 22.65 0.34 -7.26
CA HIS A 676 22.32 -0.44 -8.46
C HIS A 676 21.57 -1.73 -8.14
N GLY A 677 20.91 -1.78 -6.98
CA GLY A 677 20.25 -3.01 -6.51
C GLY A 677 21.26 -4.12 -6.19
N GLN A 678 22.53 -3.75 -5.97
CA GLN A 678 23.58 -4.71 -5.65
C GLN A 678 23.76 -4.88 -4.17
N LYS A 679 23.00 -5.84 -3.63
CA LYS A 679 22.99 -6.16 -2.22
C LYS A 679 24.09 -7.15 -1.91
N GLY A 680 24.88 -6.85 -0.89
CA GLY A 680 25.80 -7.82 -0.32
C GLY A 680 25.73 -7.89 1.20
N ILE A 681 26.19 -9.02 1.71
CA ILE A 681 26.27 -9.35 3.11
C ILE A 681 27.72 -9.15 3.55
N LEU A 682 27.94 -8.37 4.60
CA LEU A 682 29.26 -8.23 5.21
C LEU A 682 29.71 -9.61 5.74
N SER A 683 30.62 -10.30 5.06
CA SER A 683 31.04 -11.64 5.47
C SER A 683 32.17 -11.59 6.50
N ARG A 684 33.11 -10.66 6.35
CA ARG A 684 34.23 -10.49 7.26
C ARG A 684 34.70 -9.04 7.29
N LEU A 685 35.12 -8.61 8.48
CA LEU A 685 35.94 -7.41 8.65
C LEU A 685 37.39 -7.82 8.42
N TRP A 686 37.98 -7.37 7.31
CA TRP A 686 39.33 -7.78 6.91
C TRP A 686 40.37 -6.80 7.47
N PRO A 687 41.44 -7.29 8.13
CA PRO A 687 42.50 -6.43 8.65
C PRO A 687 43.16 -5.62 7.54
N VAL A 688 43.50 -4.36 7.82
CA VAL A 688 44.02 -3.42 6.81
C VAL A 688 45.39 -3.85 6.28
N GLU A 689 46.19 -4.49 7.13
CA GLU A 689 47.50 -5.05 6.82
C GLU A 689 47.42 -6.16 5.76
N ASP A 690 46.33 -6.92 5.73
CA ASP A 690 46.14 -8.04 4.80
C ASP A 690 45.36 -7.61 3.53
N MET A 691 44.80 -6.40 3.51
CA MET A 691 44.04 -5.88 2.36
C MET A 691 44.98 -5.57 1.19
N PRO A 692 44.51 -5.68 -0.07
CA PRO A 692 45.29 -5.19 -1.20
C PRO A 692 45.36 -3.66 -1.17
N PHE A 693 46.48 -3.09 -1.59
CA PHE A 693 46.72 -1.65 -1.60
C PHE A 693 47.21 -1.17 -2.97
N THR A 694 46.91 0.08 -3.32
CA THR A 694 47.30 0.70 -4.60
C THR A 694 48.76 1.19 -4.56
N GLU A 695 49.32 1.57 -5.72
CA GLU A 695 50.63 2.25 -5.82
C GLU A 695 50.76 3.47 -4.89
N SER A 696 49.66 4.21 -4.72
CA SER A 696 49.59 5.38 -3.82
C SER A 696 49.45 5.02 -2.34
N GLY A 697 49.37 3.74 -2.00
CA GLY A 697 49.17 3.25 -0.63
C GLY A 697 47.72 3.34 -0.14
N MET A 698 46.75 3.56 -1.02
CA MET A 698 45.33 3.55 -0.64
C MET A 698 44.85 2.11 -0.46
N VAL A 699 44.03 1.90 0.56
CA VAL A 699 43.40 0.61 0.84
C VAL A 699 41.89 0.77 0.63
N PRO A 700 41.23 -0.09 -0.17
CA PRO A 700 39.80 0.02 -0.42
C PRO A 700 38.99 -0.20 0.87
N ASP A 701 37.83 0.43 0.95
CA ASP A 701 36.88 0.25 2.06
C ASP A 701 36.08 -1.04 1.90
N ILE A 702 35.75 -1.40 0.65
CA ILE A 702 34.95 -2.56 0.29
C ILE A 702 35.66 -3.36 -0.80
N LEU A 703 35.75 -4.68 -0.63
CA LEU A 703 36.04 -5.60 -1.73
C LEU A 703 34.73 -6.21 -2.22
N PHE A 704 34.52 -6.11 -3.53
CA PHE A 704 33.36 -6.67 -4.20
C PHE A 704 33.80 -7.67 -5.26
N ASN A 705 33.15 -8.82 -5.31
CA ASN A 705 33.58 -9.90 -6.19
C ASN A 705 33.12 -9.66 -7.65
N PRO A 706 34.03 -9.77 -8.65
CA PRO A 706 33.69 -9.62 -10.06
C PRO A 706 32.60 -10.59 -10.54
N HIS A 707 32.47 -11.78 -9.96
CA HIS A 707 31.45 -12.76 -10.32
C HIS A 707 30.01 -12.27 -10.04
N GLY A 708 29.85 -11.20 -9.26
CA GLY A 708 28.57 -10.55 -9.01
C GLY A 708 28.02 -9.75 -10.19
N PHE A 709 28.82 -9.42 -11.21
CA PHE A 709 28.40 -8.58 -12.34
C PHE A 709 27.75 -9.35 -13.51
N PRO A 710 28.30 -10.48 -14.02
CA PRO A 710 27.81 -11.10 -15.26
C PRO A 710 26.33 -11.52 -15.20
N SER A 711 25.88 -12.09 -14.09
CA SER A 711 24.49 -12.53 -13.92
C SER A 711 23.51 -11.39 -13.60
N ARG A 712 24.02 -10.22 -13.22
CA ARG A 712 23.22 -9.09 -12.75
C ARG A 712 23.18 -7.92 -13.71
N MET A 713 24.19 -7.82 -14.58
CA MET A 713 24.30 -6.82 -15.63
C MET A 713 24.07 -5.39 -15.09
N THR A 714 24.69 -5.08 -13.95
CA THR A 714 24.64 -3.75 -13.30
C THR A 714 25.81 -2.90 -13.76
N ILE A 715 25.82 -2.53 -15.05
CA ILE A 715 26.91 -1.77 -15.67
C ILE A 715 26.96 -0.34 -15.13
N GLY A 716 25.80 0.23 -14.76
CA GLY A 716 25.73 1.55 -14.13
C GLY A 716 26.63 1.69 -12.90
N MET A 717 26.87 0.61 -12.13
CA MET A 717 27.76 0.63 -10.97
C MET A 717 29.24 0.79 -11.37
N LEU A 718 29.64 0.23 -12.52
CA LEU A 718 30.99 0.38 -13.05
C LEU A 718 31.20 1.82 -13.55
N ILE A 719 30.19 2.38 -14.22
CA ILE A 719 30.19 3.79 -14.64
C ILE A 719 30.24 4.72 -13.41
N GLU A 720 29.41 4.45 -12.39
CA GLU A 720 29.43 5.19 -11.11
C GLU A 720 30.82 5.14 -10.47
N SER A 721 31.49 3.98 -10.49
CA SER A 721 32.83 3.81 -9.94
C SER A 721 33.87 4.72 -10.62
N MET A 722 33.87 4.78 -11.96
CA MET A 722 34.77 5.65 -12.73
C MET A 722 34.43 7.12 -12.52
N ALA A 723 33.15 7.46 -12.60
CA ALA A 723 32.65 8.82 -12.38
C ALA A 723 32.99 9.31 -10.98
N GLY A 724 32.74 8.51 -9.94
CA GLY A 724 33.00 8.86 -8.55
C GLY A 724 34.48 9.08 -8.27
N LYS A 725 35.35 8.27 -8.89
CA LYS A 725 36.80 8.46 -8.81
C LYS A 725 37.24 9.75 -9.51
N SER A 726 36.75 10.02 -10.72
CA SER A 726 36.99 11.28 -11.42
C SER A 726 36.51 12.49 -10.59
N ALA A 727 35.30 12.42 -10.03
CA ALA A 727 34.74 13.45 -9.15
C ALA A 727 35.63 13.74 -7.94
N ALA A 728 36.12 12.69 -7.25
CA ALA A 728 36.99 12.83 -6.10
C ALA A 728 38.34 13.49 -6.44
N LEU A 729 38.90 13.21 -7.63
CA LEU A 729 40.18 13.75 -8.09
C LEU A 729 40.08 15.22 -8.51
N HIS A 730 39.03 15.57 -9.24
CA HIS A 730 38.85 16.91 -9.79
C HIS A 730 38.06 17.85 -8.85
N GLY A 731 37.52 17.34 -7.74
CA GLY A 731 36.67 18.12 -6.84
C GLY A 731 35.31 18.48 -7.44
N LEU A 732 34.79 17.62 -8.32
CA LEU A 732 33.55 17.83 -9.06
C LEU A 732 32.42 16.96 -8.52
N CYS A 733 31.19 17.31 -8.87
CA CYS A 733 30.03 16.44 -8.72
C CYS A 733 29.49 16.13 -10.12
N HIS A 734 29.35 14.85 -10.46
CA HIS A 734 28.93 14.43 -11.80
C HIS A 734 27.43 14.17 -11.84
N ASP A 735 26.78 14.70 -12.87
CA ASP A 735 25.38 14.39 -13.17
C ASP A 735 25.27 12.93 -13.64
N ALA A 736 24.30 12.23 -13.05
CA ALA A 736 24.03 10.83 -13.33
C ALA A 736 22.58 10.58 -13.76
N THR A 737 21.90 11.63 -14.25
CA THR A 737 20.54 11.53 -14.76
C THR A 737 20.49 10.53 -15.93
N PRO A 738 19.50 9.62 -15.96
CA PRO A 738 19.36 8.65 -17.05
C PRO A 738 19.18 9.34 -18.41
N PHE A 739 19.62 8.68 -19.49
CA PHE A 739 19.48 9.12 -20.89
C PHE A 739 20.30 10.36 -21.29
N ILE A 740 21.29 10.79 -20.50
CA ILE A 740 22.23 11.86 -20.89
C ILE A 740 23.25 11.34 -21.92
N PHE A 741 23.74 10.13 -21.71
CA PHE A 741 24.72 9.49 -22.58
C PHE A 741 24.02 8.66 -23.66
N SER A 742 24.64 8.57 -24.83
CA SER A 742 24.15 7.82 -25.98
C SER A 742 25.23 6.87 -26.49
N GLU A 743 24.92 6.10 -27.53
CA GLU A 743 25.94 5.26 -28.17
C GLU A 743 27.03 6.08 -28.87
N GLU A 744 26.71 7.30 -29.33
CA GLU A 744 27.67 8.21 -29.97
C GLU A 744 28.50 9.01 -28.95
N ASN A 745 27.92 9.31 -27.78
CA ASN A 745 28.59 9.99 -26.67
C ASN A 745 28.57 9.08 -25.44
N SER A 746 29.54 8.17 -25.38
CA SER A 746 29.57 7.14 -24.36
C SER A 746 30.07 7.66 -23.02
N ALA A 747 29.43 7.22 -21.93
CA ALA A 747 29.87 7.56 -20.56
C ALA A 747 31.31 7.06 -20.28
N LEU A 748 31.69 5.92 -20.89
CA LEU A 748 33.02 5.34 -20.72
C LEU A 748 34.11 6.25 -21.26
N GLU A 749 33.94 6.81 -22.47
CA GLU A 749 34.92 7.71 -23.07
C GLU A 749 35.02 9.02 -22.31
N TYR A 750 33.87 9.59 -21.93
CA TYR A 750 33.82 10.82 -21.15
C TYR A 750 34.60 10.70 -19.83
N PHE A 751 34.29 9.70 -19.00
CA PHE A 751 34.98 9.52 -17.72
C PHE A 751 36.40 8.99 -17.88
N GLY A 752 36.68 8.23 -18.95
CA GLY A 752 38.01 7.70 -19.23
C GLY A 752 39.03 8.79 -19.58
N GLU A 753 38.66 9.77 -20.41
CA GLU A 753 39.52 10.94 -20.69
C GLU A 753 39.74 11.79 -19.43
N MET A 754 38.71 11.94 -18.57
CA MET A 754 38.88 12.66 -17.30
C MET A 754 39.84 11.95 -16.33
N LEU A 755 39.81 10.63 -16.25
CA LEU A 755 40.74 9.85 -15.44
C LEU A 755 42.17 9.93 -15.97
N LYS A 756 42.33 9.86 -17.29
CA LYS A 756 43.62 10.04 -17.96
C LYS A 756 44.18 11.45 -17.72
N ALA A 757 43.35 12.48 -17.75
CA ALA A 757 43.74 13.85 -17.41
C ALA A 757 44.21 13.99 -15.95
N ALA A 758 43.70 13.17 -15.03
CA ALA A 758 44.15 13.10 -13.64
C ALA A 758 45.38 12.20 -13.43
N GLY A 759 45.91 11.57 -14.48
CA GLY A 759 47.07 10.68 -14.40
C GLY A 759 46.76 9.22 -14.06
N TYR A 760 45.48 8.81 -14.09
CA TYR A 760 45.06 7.43 -13.87
C TYR A 760 44.85 6.68 -15.19
N ASN A 761 44.68 5.36 -15.10
CA ASN A 761 44.32 4.54 -16.26
C ASN A 761 42.95 4.98 -16.81
N TYR A 762 42.86 5.06 -18.14
CA TYR A 762 41.64 5.39 -18.88
C TYR A 762 40.44 4.49 -18.51
N TYR A 763 40.66 3.19 -18.29
CA TYR A 763 39.60 2.25 -17.95
C TYR A 763 39.29 2.19 -16.45
N GLY A 764 39.91 3.03 -15.62
CA GLY A 764 39.72 3.05 -14.17
C GLY A 764 40.41 1.93 -13.40
N THR A 765 41.21 1.08 -14.06
CA THR A 765 42.03 0.06 -13.41
C THR A 765 43.28 0.66 -12.75
N GLU A 766 43.76 0.05 -11.68
CA GLU A 766 45.01 0.43 -11.01
C GLU A 766 45.84 -0.81 -10.68
N ARG A 767 47.15 -0.63 -10.59
CA ARG A 767 48.05 -1.64 -10.03
C ARG A 767 47.83 -1.74 -8.53
N LEU A 768 47.53 -2.95 -8.08
CA LEU A 768 47.38 -3.28 -6.67
C LEU A 768 48.41 -4.33 -6.27
N TYR A 769 48.79 -4.27 -5.01
CA TYR A 769 49.71 -5.20 -4.35
C TYR A 769 48.93 -6.02 -3.33
N SER A 770 49.29 -7.29 -3.17
CA SER A 770 48.72 -8.14 -2.13
C SER A 770 49.23 -7.72 -0.75
N GLY A 771 48.33 -7.47 0.20
CA GLY A 771 48.71 -7.26 1.60
C GLY A 771 49.34 -8.47 2.27
N ILE A 772 49.05 -9.69 1.78
CA ILE A 772 49.57 -10.94 2.36
C ILE A 772 50.99 -11.22 1.88
N SER A 773 51.23 -11.18 0.56
CA SER A 773 52.54 -11.53 -0.02
C SER A 773 53.45 -10.32 -0.24
N GLY A 774 52.89 -9.11 -0.29
CA GLY A 774 53.61 -7.89 -0.67
C GLY A 774 53.93 -7.81 -2.17
N LEU A 775 53.51 -8.79 -2.98
CA LEU A 775 53.78 -8.83 -4.42
C LEU A 775 52.69 -8.08 -5.19
N GLU A 776 53.06 -7.57 -6.36
CA GLU A 776 52.13 -7.05 -7.36
C GLU A 776 51.16 -8.15 -7.80
N LEU A 777 49.89 -7.80 -7.99
CA LEU A 777 48.88 -8.71 -8.52
C LEU A 777 49.05 -8.90 -10.03
N ASP A 778 48.65 -10.06 -10.55
CA ASP A 778 48.87 -10.41 -11.97
C ASP A 778 48.17 -9.48 -12.98
N ALA A 779 47.14 -8.75 -12.56
CA ALA A 779 46.38 -7.84 -13.39
C ALA A 779 45.98 -6.57 -12.63
N ASP A 780 45.87 -5.46 -13.37
CA ASP A 780 45.33 -4.21 -12.82
C ASP A 780 43.87 -4.41 -12.40
N ILE A 781 43.54 -3.92 -11.21
CA ILE A 781 42.24 -4.11 -10.58
C ILE A 781 41.39 -2.88 -10.78
N PHE A 782 40.12 -3.09 -11.11
CA PHE A 782 39.15 -2.02 -11.24
C PHE A 782 38.80 -1.46 -9.86
N ILE A 783 39.15 -0.19 -9.62
CA ILE A 783 38.95 0.49 -8.34
C ILE A 783 38.39 1.89 -8.57
N GLY A 784 37.41 2.26 -7.77
CA GLY A 784 36.81 3.59 -7.83
C GLY A 784 35.92 3.89 -6.62
N VAL A 785 35.13 4.95 -6.73
CA VAL A 785 34.30 5.44 -5.62
C VAL A 785 32.84 5.22 -5.93
N VAL A 786 32.14 4.47 -5.08
CA VAL A 786 30.71 4.14 -5.25
C VAL A 786 29.95 4.51 -3.99
N TYR A 787 28.74 5.05 -4.14
CA TYR A 787 27.89 5.39 -3.00
C TYR A 787 27.18 4.15 -2.44
N TYR A 788 27.50 3.80 -1.21
CA TYR A 788 26.97 2.63 -0.52
C TYR A 788 25.94 2.98 0.55
N GLN A 789 24.92 2.14 0.66
CA GLN A 789 23.81 2.27 1.58
C GLN A 789 23.80 1.09 2.56
N ARG A 790 23.63 1.37 3.86
CA ARG A 790 23.48 0.34 4.89
C ARG A 790 22.01 0.00 5.08
N LEU A 791 21.62 -1.27 5.05
CA LEU A 791 20.23 -1.70 5.20
C LEU A 791 19.84 -1.91 6.67
N ARG A 792 18.57 -1.71 7.01
CA ARG A 792 18.03 -1.90 8.38
C ARG A 792 18.04 -3.35 8.89
N HIS A 793 18.21 -4.33 8.00
CA HIS A 793 18.10 -5.76 8.32
C HIS A 793 19.39 -6.26 8.97
N MET A 794 19.51 -6.04 10.27
CA MET A 794 20.68 -6.44 11.06
C MET A 794 20.61 -7.91 11.52
N VAL A 795 21.76 -8.53 11.75
CA VAL A 795 21.87 -9.93 12.19
C VAL A 795 21.43 -10.14 13.62
N SER A 796 21.69 -9.16 14.49
CA SER A 796 21.23 -9.15 15.88
C SER A 796 19.74 -9.39 16.02
N ASP A 797 18.97 -8.98 15.00
CA ASP A 797 17.51 -9.03 14.99
C ASP A 797 17.01 -10.40 14.47
N LYS A 798 17.92 -11.32 14.12
CA LYS A 798 17.56 -12.60 13.50
C LYS A 798 18.04 -13.85 14.24
N PHE A 799 19.16 -13.79 14.95
CA PHE A 799 19.66 -14.98 15.63
C PHE A 799 18.71 -15.41 16.76
N GLN A 800 18.53 -16.73 16.92
CA GLN A 800 17.75 -17.34 17.99
C GLN A 800 18.39 -18.66 18.42
N VAL A 801 18.38 -18.92 19.72
CA VAL A 801 18.89 -20.16 20.32
C VAL A 801 17.99 -20.58 21.47
N ARG A 802 17.73 -21.88 21.60
CA ARG A 802 16.94 -22.47 22.68
C ARG A 802 17.53 -23.80 23.09
N THR A 803 17.77 -23.96 24.39
CA THR A 803 18.09 -25.25 25.02
C THR A 803 16.83 -25.81 25.68
N THR A 804 16.27 -25.08 26.64
CA THR A 804 14.97 -25.30 27.28
C THR A 804 14.21 -23.97 27.33
N GLY A 805 12.96 -23.97 27.78
CA GLY A 805 12.21 -22.73 27.90
C GLY A 805 10.74 -22.93 28.19
N ALA A 806 10.01 -21.83 28.21
CA ALA A 806 8.56 -21.84 28.42
C ALA A 806 7.87 -22.73 27.37
N ARG A 807 6.83 -23.42 27.85
CA ARG A 807 5.99 -24.32 27.08
C ARG A 807 4.55 -23.81 27.12
N ASP A 808 3.84 -24.05 26.04
CA ASP A 808 2.42 -23.78 25.99
C ASP A 808 1.67 -24.65 26.99
N LYS A 809 0.68 -24.09 27.68
CA LYS A 809 -0.02 -24.82 28.77
C LYS A 809 -0.92 -25.93 28.25
N VAL A 810 -1.45 -25.79 27.03
CA VAL A 810 -2.41 -26.73 26.44
C VAL A 810 -1.68 -27.90 25.79
N THR A 811 -0.68 -27.60 24.96
CA THR A 811 0.03 -28.61 24.17
C THR A 811 1.31 -29.10 24.83
N ASN A 812 1.83 -28.39 25.84
CA ASN A 812 3.14 -28.61 26.44
C ASN A 812 4.30 -28.56 25.43
N GLN A 813 4.07 -27.95 24.26
CA GLN A 813 5.08 -27.73 23.24
C GLN A 813 5.83 -26.42 23.48
N PRO A 814 7.06 -26.26 22.96
CA PRO A 814 7.75 -24.97 22.95
C PRO A 814 6.88 -23.83 22.40
N ILE A 815 6.77 -22.72 23.14
CA ILE A 815 6.06 -21.53 22.64
C ILE A 815 6.76 -20.93 21.41
N GLY A 816 6.00 -20.27 20.54
CA GLY A 816 6.55 -19.51 19.42
C GLY A 816 7.06 -18.13 19.85
N GLY A 817 8.10 -17.65 19.15
CA GLY A 817 8.54 -16.26 19.25
C GLY A 817 9.93 -16.06 19.87
N ARG A 818 10.75 -15.26 19.20
CA ARG A 818 12.16 -15.03 19.58
C ARG A 818 12.34 -14.34 20.92
N ASN A 819 11.52 -13.33 21.22
CA ASN A 819 11.63 -12.53 22.44
C ASN A 819 11.37 -13.34 23.72
N VAL A 820 10.60 -14.43 23.60
CA VAL A 820 10.27 -15.35 24.70
C VAL A 820 11.12 -16.62 24.68
N GLN A 821 12.21 -16.63 23.89
CA GLN A 821 13.08 -17.79 23.70
C GLN A 821 12.30 -19.02 23.19
N GLY A 822 11.41 -18.75 22.23
CA GLY A 822 10.54 -19.74 21.62
C GLY A 822 11.30 -20.85 20.88
N GLY A 823 10.61 -21.96 20.65
CA GLY A 823 11.16 -23.09 19.91
C GLY A 823 11.32 -22.80 18.42
N ILE A 824 12.27 -23.50 17.78
CA ILE A 824 12.35 -23.55 16.33
C ILE A 824 11.29 -24.52 15.84
N ARG A 825 10.46 -24.09 14.89
CA ARG A 825 9.43 -24.94 14.31
C ARG A 825 10.07 -26.00 13.42
N PHE A 826 9.79 -27.26 13.71
CA PHE A 826 10.08 -28.39 12.83
C PHE A 826 8.79 -28.72 12.08
N GLY A 827 8.75 -28.42 10.79
CA GLY A 827 7.55 -28.51 9.96
C GLY A 827 7.39 -29.85 9.27
N GLU A 828 6.42 -29.87 8.35
CA GLU A 828 6.11 -31.05 7.55
C GLU A 828 7.20 -31.38 6.54
N MET A 829 7.78 -30.36 5.89
CA MET A 829 8.88 -30.55 4.93
C MET A 829 10.11 -31.18 5.60
N GLU A 830 10.45 -30.76 6.81
CA GLU A 830 11.58 -31.32 7.56
C GLU A 830 11.30 -32.75 8.05
N ARG A 831 10.04 -33.07 8.39
CA ARG A 831 9.60 -34.44 8.70
C ARG A 831 9.85 -35.36 7.52
N ASP A 832 9.39 -34.95 6.34
CA ASP A 832 9.47 -35.77 5.13
C ASP A 832 10.92 -35.97 4.67
N ALA A 833 11.78 -34.96 4.86
CA ALA A 833 13.21 -35.09 4.63
C ALA A 833 13.86 -36.17 5.52
N LEU A 834 13.56 -36.19 6.83
CA LEU A 834 14.13 -37.20 7.73
C LEU A 834 13.59 -38.61 7.45
N LEU A 835 12.33 -38.73 7.04
CA LEU A 835 11.73 -39.99 6.60
C LEU A 835 12.42 -40.51 5.33
N ALA A 836 12.71 -39.65 4.35
CA ALA A 836 13.42 -40.02 3.14
C ALA A 836 14.84 -40.53 3.43
N HIS A 837 15.53 -39.98 4.44
CA HIS A 837 16.81 -40.49 4.91
C HIS A 837 16.73 -41.80 5.73
N GLY A 838 15.53 -42.26 6.09
CA GLY A 838 15.35 -43.43 6.95
C GLY A 838 15.80 -43.23 8.41
N THR A 839 15.97 -41.97 8.84
CA THR A 839 16.53 -41.62 10.16
C THR A 839 15.45 -41.57 11.25
N SER A 840 14.81 -42.71 11.51
CA SER A 840 13.69 -42.84 12.46
C SER A 840 14.00 -42.32 13.87
N PHE A 841 15.23 -42.52 14.36
CA PHE A 841 15.67 -42.02 15.66
C PHE A 841 15.74 -40.50 15.72
N LEU A 842 16.22 -39.84 14.67
CA LEU A 842 16.25 -38.36 14.62
C LEU A 842 14.84 -37.79 14.55
N LEU A 843 13.97 -38.43 13.76
CA LEU A 843 12.57 -38.02 13.68
C LEU A 843 11.86 -38.13 15.03
N HIS A 844 12.02 -39.27 15.70
CA HIS A 844 11.50 -39.49 17.04
C HIS A 844 12.12 -38.52 18.06
N ASP A 845 13.42 -38.23 17.96
CA ASP A 845 14.05 -37.27 18.84
C ASP A 845 13.47 -35.86 18.69
N ARG A 846 13.34 -35.35 17.46
CA ARG A 846 12.88 -33.98 17.19
C ARG A 846 11.39 -33.79 17.45
N LEU A 847 10.54 -34.73 17.02
CA LEU A 847 9.08 -34.61 17.14
C LEU A 847 8.54 -35.04 18.51
N PHE A 848 9.24 -35.91 19.24
CA PHE A 848 8.78 -36.45 20.51
C PHE A 848 9.69 -36.06 21.68
N ASN A 849 10.95 -36.54 21.72
CA ASN A 849 11.82 -36.36 22.90
C ASN A 849 12.10 -34.90 23.23
N CYS A 850 12.42 -34.09 22.20
CA CYS A 850 12.80 -32.68 22.35
C CYS A 850 11.60 -31.71 22.34
N SER A 851 10.37 -32.21 22.14
CA SER A 851 9.16 -31.40 22.04
C SER A 851 8.28 -31.56 23.29
N ASP A 852 7.36 -32.53 23.27
CA ASP A 852 6.28 -32.67 24.24
C ASP A 852 6.19 -34.09 24.83
N ARG A 853 7.30 -34.84 24.84
CA ARG A 853 7.40 -36.13 25.54
C ARG A 853 6.80 -36.04 26.94
N SER A 854 5.82 -36.90 27.21
CA SER A 854 5.18 -37.03 28.51
C SER A 854 5.02 -38.50 28.89
N VAL A 855 5.15 -38.81 30.17
CA VAL A 855 4.82 -40.14 30.70
C VAL A 855 3.41 -40.08 31.24
N ALA A 856 2.51 -40.91 30.70
CA ALA A 856 1.11 -40.96 31.07
C ALA A 856 0.76 -42.32 31.67
N HIS A 857 -0.17 -42.31 32.63
CA HIS A 857 -0.72 -43.52 33.23
C HIS A 857 -1.93 -43.98 32.42
N VAL A 858 -1.97 -45.27 32.08
CA VAL A 858 -3.08 -45.89 31.35
C VAL A 858 -3.53 -47.13 32.09
N CYS A 859 -4.85 -47.39 32.10
CA CYS A 859 -5.38 -48.64 32.64
C CYS A 859 -5.39 -49.73 31.56
N VAL A 860 -4.59 -50.79 31.76
CA VAL A 860 -4.45 -51.93 30.83
C VAL A 860 -5.79 -52.64 30.57
N LYS A 861 -6.67 -52.71 31.60
CA LYS A 861 -7.97 -53.39 31.47
C LYS A 861 -8.96 -52.63 30.59
N CYS A 862 -9.06 -51.31 30.71
CA CYS A 862 -10.05 -50.50 29.98
C CYS A 862 -9.47 -49.68 28.82
N GLY A 863 -8.14 -49.67 28.66
CA GLY A 863 -7.40 -48.92 27.64
C GLY A 863 -7.56 -47.40 27.74
N SER A 864 -8.03 -46.89 28.88
CA SER A 864 -8.32 -45.46 29.04
C SER A 864 -7.12 -44.71 29.63
N LEU A 865 -6.77 -43.60 28.96
CA LEU A 865 -5.74 -42.65 29.34
C LEU A 865 -6.22 -41.61 30.37
N LEU A 866 -7.54 -41.42 30.49
CA LEU A 866 -8.15 -40.37 31.32
C LEU A 866 -8.70 -40.88 32.67
N SER A 867 -8.98 -42.18 32.77
CA SER A 867 -9.55 -42.77 33.99
C SER A 867 -8.57 -43.01 35.15
N PRO A 868 -7.25 -43.15 34.95
CA PRO A 868 -6.31 -43.23 36.07
C PRO A 868 -6.19 -41.88 36.80
N LEU A 869 -6.61 -41.86 38.07
CA LEU A 869 -6.48 -40.69 38.95
C LEU A 869 -5.57 -41.01 40.13
N LEU A 870 -4.80 -40.02 40.56
CA LEU A 870 -4.01 -40.12 41.78
C LEU A 870 -4.92 -39.96 43.00
N GLU A 871 -4.76 -40.85 43.98
CA GLU A 871 -5.49 -40.74 45.25
C GLU A 871 -5.27 -39.38 45.94
N LYS A 872 -6.30 -38.92 46.65
CA LYS A 872 -6.24 -37.68 47.44
C LYS A 872 -5.12 -37.78 48.51
N PRO A 873 -4.51 -36.65 48.91
CA PRO A 873 -3.53 -36.66 49.98
C PRO A 873 -4.11 -37.29 51.26
N PRO A 874 -3.40 -38.22 51.92
CA PRO A 874 -3.80 -38.63 53.25
C PRO A 874 -3.63 -37.46 54.25
N PRO A 875 -4.40 -37.44 55.36
CA PRO A 875 -4.25 -36.43 56.42
C PRO A 875 -2.82 -36.37 56.97
N SER A 876 -2.40 -35.21 57.48
CA SER A 876 -1.01 -34.92 57.91
C SER A 876 -0.42 -35.89 58.95
N TRP A 877 -1.28 -36.63 59.66
CA TRP A 877 -0.97 -37.57 60.73
C TRP A 877 -0.83 -39.04 60.25
N SER A 878 -1.03 -39.33 58.96
CA SER A 878 -0.85 -40.67 58.39
C SER A 878 0.63 -41.01 58.15
N THR A 879 1.05 -42.19 58.59
CA THR A 879 2.40 -42.75 58.39
C THR A 879 2.66 -43.27 56.97
N MET A 880 1.62 -43.45 56.14
CA MET A 880 1.75 -43.83 54.73
C MET A 880 1.79 -42.59 53.82
N ARG A 881 2.98 -42.27 53.30
CA ARG A 881 3.19 -41.16 52.35
C ARG A 881 3.04 -41.53 50.86
N ASN A 882 2.92 -42.82 50.53
CA ASN A 882 2.86 -43.28 49.15
C ASN A 882 1.42 -43.30 48.63
N ARG A 883 1.11 -42.41 47.69
CA ARG A 883 -0.18 -42.36 46.97
C ARG A 883 -0.17 -43.37 45.83
N LYS A 884 -1.30 -44.03 45.57
CA LYS A 884 -1.47 -44.91 44.42
C LYS A 884 -2.33 -44.24 43.35
N TYR A 885 -2.10 -44.62 42.10
CA TYR A 885 -3.05 -44.33 41.03
C TYR A 885 -4.17 -45.39 41.09
N ASN A 886 -5.41 -44.97 40.86
CA ASN A 886 -6.56 -45.86 40.77
C ASN A 886 -7.37 -45.51 39.52
N CYS A 887 -7.79 -46.53 38.76
CA CYS A 887 -8.66 -46.33 37.60
C CYS A 887 -10.11 -46.17 38.07
N THR A 888 -10.75 -45.03 37.77
CA THR A 888 -12.15 -44.78 38.16
C THR A 888 -13.17 -45.70 37.48
N LEU A 889 -12.85 -46.21 36.29
CA LEU A 889 -13.74 -47.12 35.54
C LEU A 889 -13.62 -48.57 35.98
N CYS A 890 -12.45 -48.99 36.47
CA CYS A 890 -12.17 -50.38 36.85
C CYS A 890 -12.05 -50.59 38.35
N ASN A 891 -11.94 -49.51 39.15
CA ASN A 891 -11.67 -49.51 40.59
C ASN A 891 -10.51 -50.43 40.99
N ARG A 892 -9.45 -50.41 40.18
CA ARG A 892 -8.28 -51.26 40.32
C ARG A 892 -7.01 -50.42 40.15
N SER A 893 -6.06 -50.64 41.06
CA SER A 893 -4.73 -50.01 41.06
C SER A 893 -3.65 -50.92 40.49
N ASP A 894 -3.88 -52.24 40.47
CA ASP A 894 -3.01 -53.27 39.90
C ASP A 894 -2.96 -53.23 38.36
N THR A 895 -3.97 -52.62 37.73
CA THR A 895 -4.11 -52.59 36.26
C THR A 895 -3.57 -51.32 35.61
N ILE A 896 -2.74 -50.53 36.29
CA ILE A 896 -2.23 -49.24 35.78
C ILE A 896 -0.77 -49.39 35.38
N ASP A 897 -0.48 -49.01 34.14
CA ASP A 897 0.87 -48.99 33.59
C ASP A 897 1.24 -47.58 33.08
N THR A 898 2.53 -47.35 32.80
CA THR A 898 3.06 -46.09 32.28
C THR A 898 3.50 -46.22 30.84
N VAL A 899 3.00 -45.34 29.98
CA VAL A 899 3.42 -45.24 28.57
C VAL A 899 3.95 -43.85 28.27
N ALA A 900 4.96 -43.77 27.39
CA ALA A 900 5.47 -42.51 26.90
C ALA A 900 4.66 -42.08 25.68
N VAL A 901 3.95 -40.96 25.78
CA VAL A 901 3.09 -40.41 24.72
C VAL A 901 3.31 -38.90 24.57
N PRO A 902 3.09 -38.33 23.37
CA PRO A 902 3.12 -36.88 23.21
C PRO A 902 2.06 -36.25 24.12
N TYR A 903 2.37 -35.14 24.77
CA TYR A 903 1.39 -34.47 25.63
C TYR A 903 0.18 -34.02 24.81
N VAL A 904 0.39 -33.57 23.56
CA VAL A 904 -0.71 -33.19 22.66
C VAL A 904 -1.68 -34.35 22.39
N PHE A 905 -1.22 -35.60 22.43
CA PHE A 905 -2.08 -36.77 22.29
C PHE A 905 -3.05 -36.91 23.48
N ARG A 906 -2.62 -36.58 24.70
CA ARG A 906 -3.51 -36.55 25.87
C ARG A 906 -4.60 -35.49 25.72
N TYR A 907 -4.22 -34.32 25.22
CA TYR A 907 -5.16 -33.24 24.93
C TYR A 907 -6.17 -33.66 23.86
N PHE A 908 -5.72 -34.28 22.77
CA PHE A 908 -6.58 -34.82 21.72
C PHE A 908 -7.59 -35.85 22.25
N VAL A 909 -7.16 -36.78 23.10
CA VAL A 909 -8.06 -37.75 23.75
C VAL A 909 -9.10 -37.07 24.63
N ALA A 910 -8.72 -35.99 25.34
CA ALA A 910 -9.65 -35.21 26.16
C ALA A 910 -10.71 -34.46 25.32
N GLU A 911 -10.31 -33.85 24.21
CA GLU A 911 -11.22 -33.18 23.26
C GLU A 911 -12.18 -34.18 22.60
N LEU A 912 -11.70 -35.36 22.21
CA LEU A 912 -12.56 -36.44 21.72
C LEU A 912 -13.56 -36.91 22.78
N ALA A 913 -13.12 -37.04 24.03
CA ALA A 913 -14.00 -37.40 25.13
C ALA A 913 -15.08 -36.34 25.40
N ALA A 914 -14.77 -35.05 25.21
CA ALA A 914 -15.74 -33.96 25.28
C ALA A 914 -16.82 -34.07 24.18
N MET A 915 -16.49 -34.67 23.04
CA MET A 915 -17.43 -35.02 21.96
C MET A 915 -18.09 -36.41 22.16
N ASN A 916 -17.93 -37.04 23.34
CA ASN A 916 -18.39 -38.40 23.65
C ASN A 916 -17.74 -39.51 22.80
N ILE A 917 -16.57 -39.25 22.20
CA ILE A 917 -15.79 -40.25 21.46
C ILE A 917 -14.75 -40.86 22.40
N LYS A 918 -14.84 -42.17 22.63
CA LYS A 918 -13.90 -42.90 23.49
C LYS A 918 -12.72 -43.43 22.68
N VAL A 919 -11.51 -43.00 23.03
CA VAL A 919 -10.27 -43.63 22.56
C VAL A 919 -9.89 -44.78 23.49
N LYS A 920 -9.63 -45.97 22.93
CA LYS A 920 -9.15 -47.14 23.65
C LYS A 920 -7.73 -47.48 23.16
N LEU A 921 -6.78 -47.51 24.07
CA LEU A 921 -5.40 -47.94 23.81
C LEU A 921 -5.28 -49.43 24.15
N ASP A 922 -4.92 -50.25 23.16
CA ASP A 922 -4.55 -51.65 23.39
C ASP A 922 -3.06 -51.70 23.74
N ILE A 923 -2.78 -51.80 25.04
CA ILE A 923 -1.42 -51.92 25.59
C ILE A 923 -1.08 -53.41 25.65
N VAL A 924 -0.04 -53.81 24.91
CA VAL A 924 0.48 -55.18 24.83
C VAL A 924 1.56 -55.41 25.86
#